data_AF-A0A1Z8WWI8-F1
#
_entry.id   AF-A0A1Z8WWI8-F1
#
_cell.length_a   1.000
_cell.length_b   1.000
_cell.length_c   1.000
_cell.angle_alpha   90.00
_cell.angle_beta   90.00
_cell.angle_gamma   90.00
#
_symmetry.space_group_name_H-M   'P 1'
#
loop_
_entity.id
_entity.type
_entity.pdbx_description
1 polymer ?
#
loop_
_entity_poly.entity_id
_entity_poly.type
_entity_poly.pdbx_seq_one_letter_code
_entity_poly.pdbx_strand_id
1 'polypeptide(L)'
;MKLSNTNPSILVIITVCLFINANCFFVLKGDQIKSASEGFGLLAHWSFDYDYSSSVNNDLYQGKPVGGSSVQIIQDKKLVRIGDGALRLNSDSSSKNKSFVSIRNPLFGYHNAEVFTVVAWYRYEDLSGDGSDDRNFIWESTPGYSLSFGLRQEENKRDAEWWFQKASHTSFSETDGPRIETKEWYHVAMVWNQSLGHCKFYHNGILRDDVAIPEGEELEEMTGFHIGNHRGGDGSRDWDGYIDDVAVYDLELSPKQILSLAQGIHEGHKIHAGNVLQHVSQSNLQKLVLRTPDFKPPLPLWNGLQSQGPLVGHVSDNSAIIWARVPVSGSYALDLHEANDRTSTLNFKSVARESEDWCLRWEVSGLKTSTDYRYRIRRDSEILWEGDDYTFKTAPKPNQPNKVSLAFGSCASFESSSIWTRMKDEGVDGVVLLGDTPYIDVTDLDRVRDAYRRFSSIPQLVETFRTIPFWGTWDDHDFGRNDADGNLPGKENSRRGFINYRANSTFGKNNQGIYTKFRYGPVEVFLLDTRWFSRTQKSWADPNKPTLLGKEQWEWLKDGLLASDATFKILACGMIWDDKKNSESDDWGTYMHERQAMQSWLGKNQIEGVILIGGDIHVSRLLKYDTVKQVGYPIYQFITSPMHSSVIPSLNVPHPALLKSAEEPYVFLKLNVDTTVSPGILKASWINRDGKLIFDTEINRNELSISN
;
A
#
# COMPACT_ATOMS: atom_id res chain seq x y z
N MET A 1 -71.80 -28.31 41.52
CA MET A 1 -72.38 -26.96 41.75
C MET A 1 -71.50 -25.96 41.01
N LYS A 2 -72.12 -24.94 40.41
CA LYS A 2 -71.64 -24.10 39.30
C LYS A 2 -70.52 -23.10 39.65
N LEU A 3 -69.70 -22.80 38.62
CA LEU A 3 -69.07 -21.52 38.18
C LEU A 3 -68.04 -20.84 39.10
N SER A 4 -66.92 -20.26 38.64
CA SER A 4 -66.31 -20.00 37.31
C SER A 4 -64.86 -19.50 37.58
N ASN A 5 -63.77 -20.07 37.04
CA ASN A 5 -63.23 -19.92 35.66
C ASN A 5 -63.18 -18.45 35.21
N THR A 6 -62.05 -17.85 34.84
CA THR A 6 -60.89 -18.30 34.03
C THR A 6 -59.73 -17.29 34.15
N ASN A 7 -58.44 -17.57 33.94
CA ASN A 7 -57.57 -18.74 33.95
C ASN A 7 -56.11 -18.18 33.83
N PRO A 8 -55.07 -18.95 34.17
CA PRO A 8 -53.78 -18.46 34.63
C PRO A 8 -52.61 -18.81 33.69
N SER A 9 -51.43 -18.33 34.08
CA SER A 9 -50.12 -18.75 33.61
C SER A 9 -49.91 -20.28 33.72
N ILE A 10 -49.50 -20.94 32.63
CA ILE A 10 -48.80 -22.24 32.67
C ILE A 10 -47.67 -22.28 31.64
N LEU A 11 -46.50 -22.64 32.18
CA LEU A 11 -45.21 -23.08 31.64
C LEU A 11 -45.38 -24.23 30.61
N VAL A 12 -44.70 -24.30 29.46
CA VAL A 12 -43.39 -24.96 29.21
C VAL A 12 -43.23 -25.04 27.67
N ILE A 13 -42.05 -24.73 27.12
CA ILE A 13 -41.26 -25.56 26.17
C ILE A 13 -39.96 -24.80 25.85
N ILE A 14 -38.83 -25.51 26.03
CA ILE A 14 -37.47 -25.09 25.71
C ILE A 14 -37.13 -25.47 24.26
N THR A 15 -36.28 -24.65 23.61
CA THR A 15 -35.49 -24.84 22.37
C THR A 15 -36.11 -24.30 21.08
N VAL A 16 -35.57 -23.19 20.54
CA VAL A 16 -34.60 -23.14 19.42
C VAL A 16 -34.02 -21.71 19.38
N CYS A 17 -32.69 -21.60 19.39
CA CYS A 17 -31.96 -20.35 19.17
C CYS A 17 -32.13 -19.85 17.73
N LEU A 18 -32.47 -18.57 17.57
CA LEU A 18 -32.21 -17.79 16.37
C LEU A 18 -31.70 -16.42 16.81
N PHE A 19 -30.40 -16.21 16.60
CA PHE A 19 -29.76 -14.91 16.74
C PHE A 19 -30.31 -13.97 15.66
N ILE A 20 -30.93 -12.86 16.07
CA ILE A 20 -31.17 -11.71 15.20
C ILE A 20 -30.18 -10.63 15.62
N ASN A 21 -29.27 -10.30 14.71
CA ASN A 21 -28.39 -9.13 14.78
C ASN A 21 -29.26 -7.86 14.83
N ALA A 22 -29.18 -7.13 15.94
CA ALA A 22 -29.76 -5.79 16.04
C ALA A 22 -28.74 -4.76 15.53
N ASN A 23 -28.86 -4.37 14.25
CA ASN A 23 -28.21 -3.17 13.73
C ASN A 23 -28.81 -1.94 14.44
N CYS A 24 -28.00 -1.24 15.23
CA CYS A 24 -28.39 0.02 15.84
C CYS A 24 -28.41 1.13 14.77
N PHE A 25 -29.61 1.54 14.38
CA PHE A 25 -29.83 2.75 13.56
C PHE A 25 -29.78 3.99 14.47
N PHE A 26 -28.82 4.89 14.26
CA PHE A 26 -28.84 6.23 14.85
C PHE A 26 -29.61 7.19 13.95
N VAL A 27 -30.64 7.83 14.49
CA VAL A 27 -31.37 8.93 13.84
C VAL A 27 -30.77 10.24 14.33
N LEU A 28 -30.07 10.98 13.46
CA LEU A 28 -29.67 12.35 13.76
C LEU A 28 -30.91 13.27 13.67
N LYS A 29 -31.12 14.11 14.68
CA LYS A 29 -32.16 15.16 14.67
C LYS A 29 -31.72 16.31 13.75
N GLY A 30 -32.68 16.91 13.05
CA GLY A 30 -32.47 17.90 11.98
C GLY A 30 -31.65 19.15 12.30
N ASP A 31 -31.39 19.45 13.58
CA ASP A 31 -30.62 20.62 14.01
C ASP A 31 -29.10 20.35 14.12
N GLN A 32 -28.62 19.16 13.71
CA GLN A 32 -27.20 18.76 13.73
C GLN A 32 -26.60 18.59 12.32
N ILE A 33 -27.35 18.91 11.26
CA ILE A 33 -26.86 18.79 9.87
C ILE A 33 -25.94 19.98 9.57
N LYS A 34 -24.63 19.72 9.63
CA LYS A 34 -23.60 20.62 9.09
C LYS A 34 -23.85 20.85 7.60
N SER A 35 -23.73 22.10 7.13
CA SER A 35 -24.08 22.48 5.76
C SER A 35 -23.19 21.79 4.72
N ALA A 36 -23.67 21.70 3.48
CA ALA A 36 -22.88 21.16 2.35
C ALA A 36 -21.55 21.91 2.12
N SER A 37 -21.49 23.18 2.54
CA SER A 37 -20.25 23.99 2.58
C SER A 37 -19.20 23.50 3.58
N GLU A 38 -19.54 22.54 4.45
CA GLU A 38 -18.62 21.86 5.38
C GLU A 38 -18.29 20.40 4.92
N GLY A 39 -18.63 20.01 3.69
CA GLY A 39 -18.20 18.74 3.08
C GLY A 39 -19.00 17.50 3.52
N PHE A 40 -20.22 17.66 4.03
CA PHE A 40 -21.13 16.53 4.26
C PHE A 40 -21.91 16.20 3.00
N GLY A 41 -21.75 14.99 2.46
CA GLY A 41 -22.44 14.53 1.25
C GLY A 41 -21.74 14.92 -0.06
N LEU A 42 -20.97 16.01 -0.09
CA LEU A 42 -20.18 16.46 -1.24
C LEU A 42 -18.69 16.19 -0.97
N LEU A 43 -18.09 15.31 -1.78
CA LEU A 43 -16.74 14.81 -1.59
C LEU A 43 -15.70 15.61 -2.37
N ALA A 44 -16.00 15.91 -3.64
CA ALA A 44 -15.18 16.72 -4.53
C ALA A 44 -16.08 17.55 -5.47
N HIS A 45 -15.64 18.76 -5.81
CA HIS A 45 -16.36 19.66 -6.71
C HIS A 45 -15.38 20.52 -7.50
N TRP A 46 -15.22 20.22 -8.79
CA TRP A 46 -14.45 21.02 -9.73
C TRP A 46 -15.39 21.90 -10.54
N SER A 47 -15.54 23.16 -10.13
CA SER A 47 -16.36 24.12 -10.88
C SER A 47 -15.67 24.59 -12.16
N PHE A 48 -14.33 24.54 -12.22
CA PHE A 48 -13.53 25.10 -13.32
C PHE A 48 -13.78 26.59 -13.58
N ASP A 49 -14.15 27.35 -12.55
CA ASP A 49 -14.34 28.80 -12.68
C ASP A 49 -13.00 29.55 -12.82
N TYR A 50 -11.98 29.09 -12.10
CA TYR A 50 -10.71 29.79 -11.92
C TYR A 50 -9.48 28.88 -11.95
N ASP A 51 -9.59 27.65 -11.45
CA ASP A 51 -8.49 26.68 -11.44
C ASP A 51 -8.99 25.23 -11.58
N TYR A 52 -8.05 24.29 -11.55
CA TYR A 52 -8.31 22.86 -11.68
C TYR A 52 -8.52 22.18 -10.31
N SER A 53 -8.69 22.95 -9.25
CA SER A 53 -8.77 22.48 -7.87
C SER A 53 -10.20 22.11 -7.52
N SER A 54 -10.37 21.18 -6.58
CA SER A 54 -11.68 20.94 -5.99
C SER A 54 -11.99 22.00 -4.94
N SER A 55 -13.21 22.55 -4.93
CA SER A 55 -13.68 23.52 -3.94
C SER A 55 -13.90 22.90 -2.54
N VAL A 56 -14.02 21.58 -2.49
CA VAL A 56 -14.14 20.76 -1.27
C VAL A 56 -12.97 19.77 -1.23
N ASN A 57 -12.34 19.58 -0.08
CA ASN A 57 -11.21 18.66 0.08
C ASN A 57 -10.08 18.92 -0.96
N ASN A 58 -9.74 20.18 -1.21
CA ASN A 58 -8.78 20.57 -2.26
C ASN A 58 -7.45 19.78 -2.19
N ASP A 59 -6.86 19.68 -1.00
CA ASP A 59 -5.60 18.95 -0.78
C ASP A 59 -5.68 17.46 -1.22
N LEU A 60 -6.89 16.90 -1.31
CA LEU A 60 -7.15 15.56 -1.82
C LEU A 60 -7.37 15.53 -3.33
N TYR A 61 -8.05 16.51 -3.88
CA TYR A 61 -8.63 16.41 -5.21
C TYR A 61 -8.17 17.52 -6.15
N GLN A 62 -6.94 18.00 -5.95
CA GLN A 62 -6.33 18.95 -6.88
C GLN A 62 -6.12 18.31 -8.25
N GLY A 63 -6.73 18.90 -9.28
CA GLY A 63 -6.56 18.46 -10.65
C GLY A 63 -5.25 18.93 -11.25
N LYS A 64 -4.53 18.00 -11.89
CA LYS A 64 -3.31 18.29 -12.64
C LYS A 64 -3.62 18.31 -14.14
N PRO A 65 -3.57 19.47 -14.81
CA PRO A 65 -3.77 19.52 -16.26
C PRO A 65 -2.59 18.85 -16.99
N VAL A 66 -2.91 18.07 -18.02
CA VAL A 66 -1.98 17.37 -18.92
C VAL A 66 -2.37 17.77 -20.34
N GLY A 67 -1.42 18.28 -21.13
CA GLY A 67 -1.67 18.78 -22.49
C GLY A 67 -1.20 20.21 -22.76
N GLY A 68 -0.60 20.87 -21.77
CA GLY A 68 -0.05 22.22 -21.93
C GLY A 68 -1.14 23.24 -22.25
N SER A 69 -0.96 24.02 -23.32
CA SER A 69 -1.92 25.04 -23.75
C SER A 69 -3.25 24.48 -24.25
N SER A 70 -3.35 23.16 -24.46
CA SER A 70 -4.58 22.51 -24.92
C SER A 70 -5.57 22.20 -23.80
N VAL A 71 -5.20 22.48 -22.55
CA VAL A 71 -6.07 22.42 -21.38
C VAL A 71 -6.18 23.82 -20.79
N GLN A 72 -7.39 24.37 -20.79
CA GLN A 72 -7.64 25.75 -20.37
C GLN A 72 -8.91 25.87 -19.55
N ILE A 73 -8.97 26.89 -18.71
CA ILE A 73 -10.22 27.39 -18.15
C ILE A 73 -10.62 28.62 -18.95
N ILE A 74 -11.82 28.58 -19.52
CA ILE A 74 -12.37 29.67 -20.32
C ILE A 74 -13.46 30.38 -19.54
N GLN A 75 -13.56 31.71 -19.68
CA GLN A 75 -14.55 32.54 -18.98
C GLN A 75 -15.52 33.26 -19.95
N ASP A 76 -15.59 32.79 -21.20
CA ASP A 76 -16.59 33.28 -22.16
C ASP A 76 -17.98 32.80 -21.75
N LYS A 77 -18.84 33.72 -21.32
CA LYS A 77 -20.21 33.45 -20.86
C LYS A 77 -21.10 32.74 -21.89
N LYS A 78 -20.74 32.71 -23.17
CA LYS A 78 -21.45 31.90 -24.19
C LYS A 78 -21.10 30.42 -24.15
N LEU A 79 -19.94 30.11 -23.60
CA LEU A 79 -19.35 28.77 -23.58
C LEU A 79 -19.32 28.18 -22.17
N VAL A 80 -19.60 28.98 -21.13
CA VAL A 80 -19.76 28.53 -19.73
C VAL A 80 -21.20 28.06 -19.49
N ARG A 81 -21.38 26.93 -18.79
CA ARG A 81 -22.72 26.41 -18.48
C ARG A 81 -23.20 26.85 -17.10
N ILE A 82 -22.36 26.72 -16.09
CA ILE A 82 -22.61 27.11 -14.70
C ILE A 82 -21.46 28.02 -14.24
N GLY A 83 -21.76 29.00 -13.37
CA GLY A 83 -20.71 29.83 -12.78
C GLY A 83 -20.03 30.82 -13.73
N ASP A 84 -18.71 30.92 -13.58
CA ASP A 84 -17.83 31.91 -14.20
C ASP A 84 -16.84 31.33 -15.21
N GLY A 85 -16.59 30.01 -15.18
CA GLY A 85 -15.68 29.36 -16.13
C GLY A 85 -16.08 27.93 -16.48
N ALA A 86 -15.40 27.36 -17.47
CA ALA A 86 -15.53 25.95 -17.86
C ALA A 86 -14.18 25.39 -18.34
N LEU A 87 -13.97 24.09 -18.15
CA LEU A 87 -12.80 23.38 -18.65
C LEU A 87 -12.91 23.20 -20.16
N ARG A 88 -11.97 23.76 -20.92
CA ARG A 88 -11.77 23.51 -22.36
C ARG A 88 -10.63 22.53 -22.56
N LEU A 89 -10.93 21.42 -23.23
CA LEU A 89 -9.96 20.42 -23.68
C LEU A 89 -9.94 20.40 -25.20
N ASN A 90 -8.75 20.59 -25.80
CA ASN A 90 -8.55 20.59 -27.25
C ASN A 90 -7.64 19.41 -27.62
N SER A 91 -8.20 18.32 -28.13
CA SER A 91 -7.45 17.10 -28.44
C SER A 91 -7.13 17.04 -29.93
N ASP A 92 -6.23 17.92 -30.35
CA ASP A 92 -5.67 17.91 -31.70
C ASP A 92 -4.22 17.39 -31.70
N SER A 93 -3.68 17.17 -32.91
CA SER A 93 -2.29 16.72 -33.10
C SER A 93 -1.23 17.59 -32.39
N SER A 94 -1.53 18.86 -32.11
CA SER A 94 -0.61 19.77 -31.41
C SER A 94 -0.51 19.46 -29.91
N SER A 95 -1.59 18.92 -29.32
CA SER A 95 -1.61 18.39 -27.94
C SER A 95 -0.95 17.01 -27.81
N LYS A 96 -0.53 16.41 -28.94
CA LYS A 96 -0.24 14.96 -29.06
C LYS A 96 -1.42 14.11 -28.57
N ASN A 97 -2.61 14.67 -28.72
CA ASN A 97 -3.87 14.17 -28.22
C ASN A 97 -3.87 13.88 -26.71
N LYS A 98 -3.09 14.57 -25.85
CA LYS A 98 -3.10 14.31 -24.40
C LYS A 98 -3.66 15.52 -23.66
N SER A 99 -4.96 15.76 -23.74
CA SER A 99 -5.62 16.95 -23.19
C SER A 99 -6.64 16.56 -22.13
N PHE A 100 -6.23 16.55 -20.86
CA PHE A 100 -7.10 16.14 -19.75
C PHE A 100 -6.66 16.71 -18.39
N VAL A 101 -7.51 16.57 -17.39
CA VAL A 101 -7.18 16.87 -15.98
C VAL A 101 -7.08 15.55 -15.21
N SER A 102 -5.93 15.29 -14.61
CA SER A 102 -5.66 14.08 -13.82
C SER A 102 -5.89 14.35 -12.33
N ILE A 103 -6.80 13.58 -11.73
CA ILE A 103 -6.99 13.50 -10.28
C ILE A 103 -6.29 12.24 -9.80
N ARG A 104 -5.25 12.41 -8.98
CA ARG A 104 -4.34 11.32 -8.60
C ARG A 104 -4.75 10.55 -7.36
N ASN A 105 -5.65 11.11 -6.55
CA ASN A 105 -6.12 10.44 -5.35
C ASN A 105 -7.36 9.61 -5.67
N PRO A 106 -7.53 8.45 -5.00
CA PRO A 106 -8.75 7.67 -5.12
C PRO A 106 -9.93 8.55 -4.70
N LEU A 107 -10.98 8.57 -5.51
CA LEU A 107 -12.16 9.38 -5.21
C LEU A 107 -12.73 9.01 -3.84
N PHE A 108 -12.77 7.73 -3.48
CA PHE A 108 -13.45 7.24 -2.26
C PHE A 108 -12.54 6.62 -1.19
N GLY A 109 -11.22 6.55 -1.41
CA GLY A 109 -10.25 5.94 -0.49
C GLY A 109 -9.68 4.60 -0.96
N TYR A 110 -9.01 3.88 -0.06
CA TYR A 110 -8.44 2.54 -0.33
C TYR A 110 -9.51 1.44 -0.42
N HIS A 111 -10.72 1.73 0.06
CA HIS A 111 -11.91 0.94 -0.18
C HIS A 111 -12.89 1.80 -0.99
N ASN A 112 -13.53 1.24 -2.00
CA ASN A 112 -14.55 1.96 -2.76
C ASN A 112 -15.73 2.34 -1.87
N ALA A 113 -16.43 3.42 -2.23
CA ALA A 113 -17.65 3.79 -1.52
C ALA A 113 -18.78 2.80 -1.82
N GLU A 114 -19.48 2.35 -0.77
CA GLU A 114 -20.71 1.55 -0.91
C GLU A 114 -21.80 2.35 -1.64
N VAL A 115 -21.80 3.68 -1.51
CA VAL A 115 -22.79 4.57 -2.14
C VAL A 115 -22.12 5.84 -2.64
N PHE A 116 -22.38 6.24 -3.89
CA PHE A 116 -21.95 7.53 -4.42
C PHE A 116 -22.78 8.02 -5.61
N THR A 117 -22.65 9.32 -5.91
CA THR A 117 -23.14 9.94 -7.15
C THR A 117 -22.03 10.77 -7.79
N VAL A 118 -21.86 10.66 -9.11
CA VAL A 118 -20.96 11.53 -9.90
C VAL A 118 -21.77 12.28 -10.94
N VAL A 119 -21.55 13.59 -11.07
CA VAL A 119 -22.26 14.46 -12.01
C VAL A 119 -21.29 15.33 -12.80
N ALA A 120 -21.70 15.75 -13.99
CA ALA A 120 -21.09 16.86 -14.71
C ALA A 120 -22.01 17.43 -15.78
N TRP A 121 -21.67 18.62 -16.22
CA TRP A 121 -22.05 19.15 -17.53
C TRP A 121 -20.97 18.82 -18.56
N TYR A 122 -21.40 18.47 -19.78
CA TYR A 122 -20.49 18.24 -20.89
C TYR A 122 -21.05 18.75 -22.23
N ARG A 123 -20.13 19.11 -23.12
CA ARG A 123 -20.41 19.60 -24.48
C ARG A 123 -19.21 19.29 -25.37
N TYR A 124 -19.37 18.53 -26.43
CA TYR A 124 -18.26 18.28 -27.36
C TYR A 124 -18.27 19.28 -28.52
N GLU A 125 -17.08 19.62 -29.01
CA GLU A 125 -16.90 20.46 -30.19
C GLU A 125 -16.56 19.61 -31.39
N ASP A 126 -15.45 18.87 -31.31
CA ASP A 126 -14.96 18.04 -32.40
C ASP A 126 -14.13 16.87 -31.88
N LEU A 127 -14.75 15.71 -31.74
CA LEU A 127 -14.04 14.50 -31.29
C LEU A 127 -13.16 13.89 -32.39
N SER A 128 -13.13 14.44 -33.61
CA SER A 128 -12.23 13.93 -34.64
C SER A 128 -10.78 14.30 -34.32
N GLY A 129 -9.86 13.34 -34.51
CA GLY A 129 -8.44 13.57 -34.23
C GLY A 129 -7.99 13.23 -32.81
N ASP A 130 -8.89 12.75 -31.97
CA ASP A 130 -8.68 12.11 -30.66
C ASP A 130 -7.73 10.89 -30.65
N GLY A 131 -7.44 10.31 -31.81
CA GLY A 131 -6.62 9.11 -31.98
C GLY A 131 -7.42 7.80 -32.18
N SER A 132 -8.71 7.78 -31.85
CA SER A 132 -9.65 6.69 -32.11
C SER A 132 -11.08 7.14 -31.89
N ASP A 133 -11.92 6.94 -32.90
CA ASP A 133 -13.36 7.21 -32.83
C ASP A 133 -14.14 6.23 -31.93
N ASP A 134 -13.50 5.21 -31.33
CA ASP A 134 -14.19 4.16 -30.57
C ASP A 134 -15.00 4.72 -29.38
N ARG A 135 -14.36 5.52 -28.52
CA ARG A 135 -15.01 6.16 -27.36
C ARG A 135 -14.20 7.32 -26.80
N ASN A 136 -14.84 8.46 -26.55
CA ASN A 136 -14.23 9.65 -25.96
C ASN A 136 -14.76 9.91 -24.55
N PHE A 137 -13.91 10.20 -23.58
CA PHE A 137 -14.31 10.15 -22.17
C PHE A 137 -14.48 11.53 -21.56
N ILE A 138 -15.62 11.77 -20.92
CA ILE A 138 -15.73 12.86 -19.94
C ILE A 138 -14.92 12.48 -18.71
N TRP A 139 -15.00 11.21 -18.30
CA TRP A 139 -14.11 10.67 -17.28
C TRP A 139 -13.92 9.16 -17.40
N GLU A 140 -12.77 8.69 -16.89
CA GLU A 140 -12.54 7.29 -16.57
C GLU A 140 -11.67 7.22 -15.30
N SER A 141 -11.98 6.27 -14.41
CA SER A 141 -11.13 5.96 -13.26
C SER A 141 -9.75 5.42 -13.69
N THR A 142 -8.79 5.37 -12.76
CA THR A 142 -7.49 4.70 -12.94
C THR A 142 -7.25 3.68 -11.82
N PRO A 143 -6.39 2.65 -12.00
CA PRO A 143 -5.75 2.24 -13.25
C PRO A 143 -6.71 1.44 -14.17
N GLY A 144 -7.84 0.98 -13.61
CA GLY A 144 -8.93 0.30 -14.32
C GLY A 144 -10.09 1.25 -14.63
N TYR A 145 -11.11 0.73 -15.33
CA TYR A 145 -12.29 1.48 -15.78
C TYR A 145 -13.52 1.23 -14.88
N SER A 146 -13.29 1.13 -13.56
CA SER A 146 -14.28 1.03 -12.49
C SER A 146 -15.46 1.98 -12.63
N LEU A 147 -15.20 3.24 -12.99
CA LEU A 147 -16.21 4.23 -13.29
C LEU A 147 -15.84 4.92 -14.61
N SER A 148 -16.73 4.88 -15.58
CA SER A 148 -16.50 5.47 -16.91
C SER A 148 -17.75 6.14 -17.44
N PHE A 149 -17.58 7.32 -18.03
CA PHE A 149 -18.59 7.96 -18.86
C PHE A 149 -17.95 8.60 -20.09
N GLY A 150 -18.54 8.35 -21.25
CA GLY A 150 -18.03 8.87 -22.51
C GLY A 150 -19.05 8.80 -23.65
N LEU A 151 -18.60 9.18 -24.83
CA LEU A 151 -19.38 9.13 -26.07
C LEU A 151 -18.80 8.10 -27.02
N ARG A 152 -19.63 7.18 -27.49
CA ARG A 152 -19.28 6.17 -28.48
C ARG A 152 -19.75 6.54 -29.87
N GLN A 153 -18.95 6.27 -30.90
CA GLN A 153 -19.40 6.40 -32.29
C GLN A 153 -20.33 5.25 -32.67
N GLU A 154 -21.50 5.58 -33.21
CA GLU A 154 -22.36 4.64 -33.92
C GLU A 154 -23.05 5.36 -35.10
N GLU A 155 -22.90 4.82 -36.32
CA GLU A 155 -23.56 5.33 -37.54
C GLU A 155 -23.40 6.85 -37.78
N ASN A 156 -22.19 7.39 -37.56
CA ASN A 156 -21.87 8.82 -37.66
C ASN A 156 -22.52 9.72 -36.59
N LYS A 157 -23.04 9.13 -35.53
CA LYS A 157 -23.60 9.83 -34.37
C LYS A 157 -22.91 9.36 -33.09
N ARG A 158 -23.07 10.14 -32.03
CA ARG A 158 -22.45 9.88 -30.73
C ARG A 158 -23.50 9.54 -29.69
N ASP A 159 -23.33 8.41 -29.02
CA ASP A 159 -24.23 7.97 -27.94
C ASP A 159 -23.51 8.07 -26.60
N ALA A 160 -24.24 8.54 -25.59
CA ALA A 160 -23.71 8.60 -24.23
C ALA A 160 -23.67 7.20 -23.61
N GLU A 161 -22.46 6.74 -23.30
CA GLU A 161 -22.18 5.39 -22.82
C GLU A 161 -21.55 5.47 -21.43
N TRP A 162 -21.98 4.59 -20.54
CA TRP A 162 -21.54 4.55 -19.15
C TRP A 162 -21.12 3.13 -18.76
N TRP A 163 -20.21 3.04 -17.79
CA TRP A 163 -19.68 1.77 -17.31
C TRP A 163 -19.44 1.79 -15.81
N PHE A 164 -19.80 0.69 -15.14
CA PHE A 164 -19.29 0.32 -13.82
C PHE A 164 -18.60 -1.05 -13.91
N GLN A 165 -17.35 -1.14 -13.47
CA GLN A 165 -16.63 -2.42 -13.37
C GLN A 165 -16.68 -2.93 -11.93
N LYS A 166 -17.14 -4.17 -11.78
CA LYS A 166 -17.24 -4.82 -10.47
C LYS A 166 -15.92 -5.45 -10.04
N ALA A 167 -15.75 -5.67 -8.74
CA ALA A 167 -14.60 -6.36 -8.16
C ALA A 167 -14.44 -7.80 -8.70
N SER A 168 -15.53 -8.46 -9.11
CA SER A 168 -15.49 -9.74 -9.85
C SER A 168 -14.99 -9.65 -11.30
N HIS A 169 -14.58 -8.46 -11.75
CA HIS A 169 -14.18 -8.15 -13.12
C HIS A 169 -15.25 -8.41 -14.20
N THR A 170 -16.52 -8.27 -13.83
CA THR A 170 -17.64 -8.17 -14.77
C THR A 170 -18.22 -6.76 -14.76
N SER A 171 -18.85 -6.31 -15.85
CA SER A 171 -19.30 -4.92 -15.98
C SER A 171 -20.81 -4.76 -15.99
N PHE A 172 -21.27 -3.59 -15.54
CA PHE A 172 -22.57 -3.05 -15.91
C PHE A 172 -22.39 -1.95 -16.94
N SER A 173 -23.17 -2.04 -18.01
CA SER A 173 -23.17 -1.08 -19.09
C SER A 173 -24.41 -1.24 -19.95
N GLU A 174 -24.92 -0.13 -20.46
CA GLU A 174 -25.84 -0.13 -21.58
C GLU A 174 -25.21 0.69 -22.71
N THR A 175 -25.18 0.12 -23.92
CA THR A 175 -24.57 0.77 -25.09
C THR A 175 -25.59 1.49 -25.97
N ASP A 176 -26.89 1.41 -25.66
CA ASP A 176 -27.98 2.12 -26.34
C ASP A 176 -28.27 3.47 -25.65
N GLY A 177 -27.24 4.31 -25.66
CA GLY A 177 -27.24 5.61 -24.99
C GLY A 177 -28.10 6.67 -25.67
N PRO A 178 -28.48 7.76 -24.98
CA PRO A 178 -29.09 8.92 -25.64
C PRO A 178 -28.13 9.53 -26.67
N ARG A 179 -28.68 9.88 -27.83
CA ARG A 179 -27.97 10.53 -28.94
C ARG A 179 -27.57 11.96 -28.57
N ILE A 180 -26.32 12.29 -28.80
CA ILE A 180 -25.71 13.57 -28.41
C ILE A 180 -25.39 14.38 -29.67
N GLU A 181 -25.90 15.62 -29.69
CA GLU A 181 -25.62 16.58 -30.75
C GLU A 181 -24.36 17.39 -30.42
N THR A 182 -23.59 17.72 -31.45
CA THR A 182 -22.40 18.57 -31.31
C THR A 182 -22.79 19.96 -30.83
N LYS A 183 -21.94 20.60 -30.02
CA LYS A 183 -22.07 21.99 -29.57
C LYS A 183 -23.27 22.28 -28.66
N GLU A 184 -23.95 21.26 -28.14
CA GLU A 184 -25.01 21.40 -27.14
C GLU A 184 -24.53 20.96 -25.74
N TRP A 185 -25.11 21.55 -24.70
CA TRP A 185 -24.81 21.20 -23.30
C TRP A 185 -25.74 20.10 -22.80
N TYR A 186 -25.14 19.08 -22.20
CA TYR A 186 -25.85 17.96 -21.58
C TYR A 186 -25.38 17.78 -20.14
N HIS A 187 -26.27 17.24 -19.31
CA HIS A 187 -25.97 16.89 -17.92
C HIS A 187 -26.03 15.37 -17.74
N VAL A 188 -25.08 14.81 -17.01
CA VAL A 188 -25.02 13.39 -16.67
C VAL A 188 -25.02 13.23 -15.15
N ALA A 189 -25.67 12.18 -14.66
CA ALA A 189 -25.42 11.67 -13.30
C ALA A 189 -25.35 10.15 -13.30
N MET A 190 -24.34 9.60 -12.62
CA MET A 190 -24.16 8.17 -12.40
C MET A 190 -24.23 7.89 -10.89
N VAL A 191 -25.00 6.88 -10.50
CA VAL A 191 -25.22 6.49 -9.11
C VAL A 191 -24.79 5.04 -8.92
N TRP A 192 -24.04 4.79 -7.86
CA TRP A 192 -23.77 3.45 -7.34
C TRP A 192 -24.35 3.35 -5.92
N ASN A 193 -25.09 2.29 -5.63
CA ASN A 193 -25.60 2.01 -4.29
C ASN A 193 -25.62 0.50 -4.04
N GLN A 194 -24.52 0.00 -3.48
CA GLN A 194 -24.35 -1.39 -3.10
C GLN A 194 -25.32 -1.80 -1.99
N SER A 195 -25.54 -0.96 -0.99
CA SER A 195 -26.41 -1.28 0.14
C SER A 195 -27.88 -1.48 -0.27
N LEU A 196 -28.32 -0.80 -1.34
CA LEU A 196 -29.64 -0.99 -1.96
C LEU A 196 -29.63 -1.92 -3.18
N GLY A 197 -28.45 -2.37 -3.63
CA GLY A 197 -28.31 -3.32 -4.73
C GLY A 197 -28.66 -2.73 -6.10
N HIS A 198 -28.38 -1.45 -6.36
CA HIS A 198 -28.60 -0.84 -7.69
C HIS A 198 -27.49 0.13 -8.12
N CYS A 199 -27.34 0.29 -9.43
CA CYS A 199 -26.70 1.44 -10.03
C CYS A 199 -27.65 2.11 -11.03
N LYS A 200 -27.54 3.43 -11.18
CA LYS A 200 -28.45 4.22 -12.02
C LYS A 200 -27.70 5.18 -12.91
N PHE A 201 -28.26 5.39 -14.10
CA PHE A 201 -27.78 6.39 -15.05
C PHE A 201 -28.88 7.40 -15.35
N TYR A 202 -28.55 8.68 -15.21
CA TYR A 202 -29.41 9.81 -15.53
C TYR A 202 -28.79 10.65 -16.64
N HIS A 203 -29.63 11.10 -17.56
CA HIS A 203 -29.25 12.04 -18.61
C HIS A 203 -30.24 13.19 -18.66
N ASN A 204 -29.72 14.42 -18.64
CA ASN A 204 -30.51 15.66 -18.53
C ASN A 204 -31.55 15.64 -17.40
N GLY A 205 -31.19 15.02 -16.26
CA GLY A 205 -32.03 14.95 -15.08
C GLY A 205 -33.06 13.82 -15.08
N ILE A 206 -33.13 13.03 -16.14
CA ILE A 206 -34.11 11.96 -16.33
C ILE A 206 -33.43 10.61 -16.11
N LEU A 207 -34.04 9.73 -15.29
CA LEU A 207 -33.58 8.36 -15.09
C LEU A 207 -33.72 7.58 -16.41
N ARG A 208 -32.64 6.96 -16.86
CA ARG A 208 -32.60 6.16 -18.08
C ARG A 208 -32.48 4.68 -17.74
N ASP A 209 -31.47 4.35 -16.95
CA ASP A 209 -31.16 2.96 -16.59
C ASP A 209 -31.15 2.79 -15.07
N ASP A 210 -31.68 1.67 -14.61
CA ASP A 210 -31.71 1.23 -13.21
C ASP A 210 -31.37 -0.27 -13.19
N VAL A 211 -30.12 -0.56 -12.86
CA VAL A 211 -29.52 -1.90 -13.03
C VAL A 211 -29.25 -2.50 -11.65
N ALA A 212 -29.69 -3.74 -11.45
CA ALA A 212 -29.48 -4.45 -10.19
C ALA A 212 -28.02 -4.89 -10.00
N ILE A 213 -27.49 -4.66 -8.80
CA ILE A 213 -26.19 -5.17 -8.35
C ILE A 213 -26.43 -6.48 -7.58
N PRO A 214 -25.73 -7.59 -7.91
CA PRO A 214 -25.79 -8.83 -7.15
C PRO A 214 -25.41 -8.64 -5.67
N GLU A 215 -26.00 -9.44 -4.79
CA GLU A 215 -25.69 -9.39 -3.36
C GLU A 215 -24.20 -9.71 -3.10
N GLY A 216 -23.55 -8.88 -2.26
CA GLY A 216 -22.14 -9.04 -1.88
C GLY A 216 -21.14 -8.55 -2.94
N GLU A 217 -21.61 -7.98 -4.04
CA GLU A 217 -20.74 -7.47 -5.09
C GLU A 217 -20.29 -6.02 -4.82
N GLU A 218 -19.00 -5.77 -5.02
CA GLU A 218 -18.36 -4.48 -4.83
C GLU A 218 -17.93 -3.88 -6.18
N LEU A 219 -17.62 -2.58 -6.18
CA LEU A 219 -16.97 -1.93 -7.33
C LEU A 219 -15.47 -2.30 -7.35
N GLU A 220 -14.85 -2.42 -8.53
CA GLU A 220 -13.39 -2.62 -8.65
C GLU A 220 -12.63 -1.40 -8.11
N GLU A 221 -11.58 -1.60 -7.31
CA GLU A 221 -10.82 -0.51 -6.67
C GLU A 221 -10.37 0.55 -7.69
N MET A 222 -10.69 1.81 -7.42
CA MET A 222 -10.21 2.95 -8.19
C MET A 222 -9.18 3.73 -7.40
N THR A 223 -8.12 4.17 -8.07
CA THR A 223 -6.95 4.79 -7.45
C THR A 223 -6.74 6.22 -7.91
N GLY A 224 -7.58 6.69 -8.83
CA GLY A 224 -7.56 8.02 -9.42
C GLY A 224 -8.67 8.15 -10.45
N PHE A 225 -8.69 9.30 -11.11
CA PHE A 225 -9.79 9.72 -11.97
C PHE A 225 -9.28 10.73 -13.00
N HIS A 226 -9.47 10.46 -14.29
CA HIS A 226 -9.17 11.41 -15.35
C HIS A 226 -10.46 12.10 -15.79
N ILE A 227 -10.42 13.42 -15.92
CA ILE A 227 -11.48 14.23 -16.54
C ILE A 227 -11.00 14.58 -17.95
N GLY A 228 -11.68 14.05 -18.97
CA GLY A 228 -11.41 14.30 -20.38
C GLY A 228 -10.58 13.24 -21.12
N ASN A 229 -10.25 12.12 -20.49
CA ASN A 229 -9.47 11.04 -21.11
C ASN A 229 -9.77 9.71 -20.42
N HIS A 230 -9.44 8.62 -21.10
CA HIS A 230 -9.46 7.28 -20.54
C HIS A 230 -8.29 7.05 -19.56
N ARG A 231 -8.33 5.94 -18.83
CA ARG A 231 -7.38 5.55 -17.77
C ARG A 231 -5.92 5.56 -18.20
N GLY A 232 -5.64 5.24 -19.47
CA GLY A 232 -4.27 5.17 -20.00
C GLY A 232 -3.61 6.53 -20.21
N GLY A 233 -4.38 7.63 -20.31
CA GLY A 233 -3.86 8.98 -20.56
C GLY A 233 -2.90 9.06 -21.76
N ASP A 234 -3.04 8.15 -22.73
CA ASP A 234 -2.10 7.97 -23.83
C ASP A 234 -2.42 8.83 -25.04
N GLY A 235 -3.62 9.41 -25.03
CA GLY A 235 -4.09 10.31 -26.04
C GLY A 235 -4.81 9.66 -27.21
N SER A 236 -5.35 8.46 -27.01
CA SER A 236 -6.06 7.74 -28.08
C SER A 236 -7.57 7.96 -28.09
N ARG A 237 -8.15 8.58 -27.05
CA ARG A 237 -9.60 8.57 -26.77
C ARG A 237 -10.05 9.83 -26.01
N ASP A 238 -9.47 10.95 -26.38
CA ASP A 238 -9.56 12.20 -25.61
C ASP A 238 -10.86 12.94 -25.86
N TRP A 239 -11.24 13.74 -24.88
CA TRP A 239 -12.33 14.68 -25.04
C TRP A 239 -11.86 15.93 -25.77
N ASP A 240 -12.58 16.31 -26.81
CA ASP A 240 -12.49 17.63 -27.41
C ASP A 240 -13.80 18.39 -27.19
N GLY A 241 -13.78 19.27 -26.20
CA GLY A 241 -14.96 20.05 -25.87
C GLY A 241 -14.82 20.84 -24.59
N TYR A 242 -15.96 21.04 -23.95
CA TYR A 242 -16.12 21.70 -22.67
C TYR A 242 -16.70 20.74 -21.65
N ILE A 243 -16.19 20.82 -20.42
CA ILE A 243 -16.69 20.11 -19.24
C ILE A 243 -16.85 21.16 -18.13
N ASP A 244 -17.92 21.07 -17.36
CA ASP A 244 -18.26 22.08 -16.35
C ASP A 244 -18.94 21.43 -15.13
N ASP A 245 -18.78 22.04 -13.95
CA ASP A 245 -19.43 21.69 -12.68
C ASP A 245 -19.37 20.18 -12.32
N VAL A 246 -18.18 19.57 -12.43
CA VAL A 246 -17.97 18.14 -12.09
C VAL A 246 -18.00 17.97 -10.58
N ALA A 247 -18.78 17.01 -10.08
CA ALA A 247 -18.80 16.73 -8.65
C ALA A 247 -19.04 15.26 -8.31
N VAL A 248 -18.52 14.89 -7.14
CA VAL A 248 -18.62 13.55 -6.55
C VAL A 248 -19.24 13.69 -5.18
N TYR A 249 -20.26 12.88 -4.91
CA TYR A 249 -20.99 12.81 -3.64
C TYR A 249 -20.80 11.44 -3.02
N ASP A 250 -20.55 11.37 -1.72
CA ASP A 250 -20.49 10.11 -0.93
C ASP A 250 -21.90 9.64 -0.52
N LEU A 251 -22.90 9.85 -1.38
CA LEU A 251 -24.30 9.47 -1.20
C LEU A 251 -25.05 9.36 -2.54
N GLU A 252 -26.24 8.75 -2.52
CA GLU A 252 -27.17 8.75 -3.65
C GLU A 252 -27.99 10.05 -3.65
N LEU A 253 -27.81 10.88 -4.69
CA LEU A 253 -28.68 12.04 -4.90
C LEU A 253 -30.09 11.60 -5.31
N SER A 254 -31.10 12.29 -4.79
CA SER A 254 -32.49 12.03 -5.18
C SER A 254 -32.76 12.45 -6.64
N PRO A 255 -33.76 11.84 -7.31
CA PRO A 255 -34.18 12.26 -8.64
C PRO A 255 -34.51 13.76 -8.74
N LYS A 256 -35.07 14.36 -7.68
CA LYS A 256 -35.37 15.80 -7.63
C LYS A 256 -34.09 16.65 -7.62
N GLN A 257 -33.07 16.22 -6.89
CA GLN A 257 -31.78 16.90 -6.83
C GLN A 257 -31.06 16.81 -8.18
N ILE A 258 -31.01 15.62 -8.77
CA ILE A 258 -30.39 15.39 -10.09
C ILE A 258 -31.12 16.20 -11.17
N LEU A 259 -32.46 16.24 -11.15
CA LEU A 259 -33.24 17.08 -12.07
C LEU A 259 -32.95 18.57 -11.88
N SER A 260 -32.83 19.03 -10.63
CA SER A 260 -32.55 20.43 -10.32
C SER A 260 -31.15 20.85 -10.78
N LEU A 261 -30.15 19.96 -10.67
CA LEU A 261 -28.81 20.16 -11.23
C LEU A 261 -28.87 20.30 -12.76
N ALA A 262 -29.58 19.39 -13.44
CA ALA A 262 -29.76 19.45 -14.89
C ALA A 262 -30.55 20.68 -15.36
N GLN A 263 -31.44 21.23 -14.53
CA GLN A 263 -32.16 22.47 -14.85
C GLN A 263 -31.36 23.74 -14.51
N GLY A 264 -30.37 23.63 -13.62
CA GLY A 264 -29.60 24.76 -13.10
C GLY A 264 -30.42 25.70 -12.20
N ILE A 265 -31.64 25.33 -11.82
CA ILE A 265 -32.56 26.16 -11.04
C ILE A 265 -33.54 25.32 -10.22
N HIS A 266 -33.84 25.75 -9.00
CA HIS A 266 -34.90 25.19 -8.16
C HIS A 266 -35.54 26.27 -7.31
N GLU A 267 -36.87 26.40 -7.37
CA GLU A 267 -37.63 27.39 -6.57
C GLU A 267 -37.03 28.81 -6.63
N GLY A 268 -36.60 29.23 -7.83
CA GLY A 268 -36.01 30.55 -8.07
C GLY A 268 -34.52 30.70 -7.71
N HIS A 269 -33.91 29.69 -7.09
CA HIS A 269 -32.48 29.67 -6.76
C HIS A 269 -31.68 29.01 -7.89
N LYS A 270 -30.52 29.58 -8.24
CA LYS A 270 -29.57 28.91 -9.13
C LYS A 270 -28.98 27.69 -8.42
N ILE A 271 -29.03 26.54 -9.09
CA ILE A 271 -28.55 25.27 -8.55
C ILE A 271 -27.32 24.83 -9.32
N HIS A 272 -26.31 24.42 -8.58
CA HIS A 272 -25.08 23.82 -9.07
C HIS A 272 -24.61 22.75 -8.07
N ALA A 273 -23.58 21.99 -8.43
CA ALA A 273 -23.14 20.86 -7.63
C ALA A 273 -22.77 21.24 -6.18
N GLY A 274 -22.07 22.36 -6.01
CA GLY A 274 -21.68 22.88 -4.69
C GLY A 274 -22.82 23.24 -3.74
N ASN A 275 -24.07 23.42 -4.23
CA ASN A 275 -25.17 23.95 -3.40
C ASN A 275 -26.47 23.14 -3.41
N VAL A 276 -26.58 22.09 -4.24
CA VAL A 276 -27.84 21.35 -4.43
C VAL A 276 -28.39 20.74 -3.13
N LEU A 277 -27.51 20.22 -2.27
CA LEU A 277 -27.90 19.60 -0.98
C LEU A 277 -28.51 20.62 0.00
N GLN A 278 -28.15 21.90 -0.14
CA GLN A 278 -28.67 22.97 0.70
C GLN A 278 -30.04 23.47 0.21
N HIS A 279 -30.20 23.63 -1.10
CA HIS A 279 -31.38 24.28 -1.68
C HIS A 279 -32.49 23.32 -2.10
N VAL A 280 -32.20 22.02 -2.28
CA VAL A 280 -33.17 21.02 -2.69
C VAL A 280 -33.33 19.98 -1.58
N SER A 281 -34.06 20.37 -0.53
CA SER A 281 -34.32 19.50 0.62
C SER A 281 -35.31 18.37 0.30
N GLN A 282 -35.11 17.20 0.91
CA GLN A 282 -35.95 16.01 0.78
C GLN A 282 -36.17 15.38 2.16
N SER A 283 -37.43 15.26 2.59
CA SER A 283 -37.80 14.80 3.93
C SER A 283 -37.58 13.30 4.18
N ASN A 284 -37.42 12.47 3.13
CA ASN A 284 -37.47 11.01 3.25
C ASN A 284 -36.21 10.24 2.77
N LEU A 285 -35.15 10.91 2.30
CA LEU A 285 -33.92 10.24 1.83
C LEU A 285 -32.67 10.54 2.66
N GLN A 286 -32.70 11.53 3.56
CA GLN A 286 -31.58 11.75 4.49
C GLN A 286 -31.44 10.65 5.56
N LYS A 287 -32.39 9.70 5.66
CA LYS A 287 -32.24 8.45 6.43
C LYS A 287 -31.37 7.40 5.72
N LEU A 288 -31.05 7.58 4.44
CA LEU A 288 -30.28 6.66 3.61
C LEU A 288 -28.83 7.11 3.40
N VAL A 289 -28.38 8.15 4.09
CA VAL A 289 -26.94 8.42 4.25
C VAL A 289 -26.41 7.38 5.24
N LEU A 290 -26.14 6.17 4.76
CA LEU A 290 -25.28 5.22 5.45
C LEU A 290 -23.84 5.71 5.30
N ARG A 291 -23.52 6.84 5.93
CA ARG A 291 -22.13 7.07 6.27
C ARG A 291 -21.84 6.06 7.37
N THR A 292 -21.03 5.05 7.07
CA THR A 292 -20.54 4.20 8.15
C THR A 292 -19.83 5.14 9.16
N PRO A 293 -20.01 4.95 10.48
CA PRO A 293 -19.41 5.83 11.49
C PRO A 293 -17.87 5.94 11.39
N ASP A 294 -17.25 5.05 10.62
CA ASP A 294 -15.83 4.89 10.34
C ASP A 294 -15.39 5.37 8.95
N PHE A 295 -16.26 5.99 8.13
CA PHE A 295 -15.81 6.66 6.90
C PHE A 295 -14.82 7.77 7.24
N LYS A 296 -13.54 7.45 7.11
CA LYS A 296 -12.45 8.41 7.04
C LYS A 296 -12.27 8.70 5.55
N PRO A 297 -12.47 9.94 5.06
CA PRO A 297 -12.01 10.28 3.72
C PRO A 297 -10.53 9.83 3.61
N PRO A 298 -10.07 9.42 2.41
CA PRO A 298 -8.68 9.02 2.22
C PRO A 298 -7.78 10.01 2.95
N LEU A 299 -6.84 9.50 3.75
CA LEU A 299 -5.76 10.36 4.18
C LEU A 299 -5.12 10.89 2.88
N PRO A 300 -4.93 12.20 2.72
CA PRO A 300 -4.36 12.74 1.48
C PRO A 300 -3.05 12.06 1.16
N LEU A 301 -2.75 11.86 -0.14
CA LEU A 301 -1.36 11.69 -0.56
C LEU A 301 -0.58 12.72 0.24
N TRP A 302 0.36 12.24 1.04
CA TRP A 302 0.97 13.08 2.05
C TRP A 302 1.47 14.34 1.38
N ASN A 303 1.04 15.49 1.87
CA ASN A 303 1.22 16.80 1.24
C ASN A 303 2.70 17.21 1.04
N GLY A 304 3.64 16.33 1.38
CA GLY A 304 5.06 16.50 1.17
C GLY A 304 5.73 17.47 2.14
N LEU A 305 4.97 18.15 2.99
CA LEU A 305 5.43 19.24 3.86
C LEU A 305 6.04 18.75 5.18
N GLN A 306 5.83 17.49 5.55
CA GLN A 306 6.42 16.90 6.75
C GLN A 306 7.69 16.15 6.41
N SER A 307 8.63 16.15 7.36
CA SER A 307 9.84 15.33 7.30
C SER A 307 9.61 13.94 7.91
N GLN A 308 10.36 12.94 7.45
CA GLN A 308 10.32 11.57 7.97
C GLN A 308 11.67 11.18 8.56
N GLY A 309 11.61 10.36 9.61
CA GLY A 309 12.79 9.98 10.38
C GLY A 309 13.33 11.12 11.26
N PRO A 310 14.65 11.16 11.50
CA PRO A 310 15.68 10.28 10.95
C PRO A 310 15.58 8.86 11.49
N LEU A 311 16.02 7.89 10.68
CA LEU A 311 16.08 6.47 11.00
C LEU A 311 17.51 5.96 10.75
N VAL A 312 17.94 5.02 11.57
CA VAL A 312 19.22 4.32 11.49
C VAL A 312 19.03 3.11 10.58
N GLY A 313 19.65 3.13 9.41
CA GLY A 313 19.64 2.03 8.46
C GLY A 313 20.73 1.00 8.75
N HIS A 314 21.41 0.58 7.68
CA HIS A 314 22.52 -0.36 7.79
C HIS A 314 23.62 0.15 8.72
N VAL A 315 24.01 -0.70 9.68
CA VAL A 315 25.16 -0.49 10.55
C VAL A 315 26.09 -1.71 10.47
N SER A 316 27.39 -1.46 10.32
CA SER A 316 28.45 -2.47 10.40
C SER A 316 29.37 -2.19 11.59
N ASP A 317 30.50 -2.87 11.67
CA ASP A 317 31.52 -2.62 12.68
C ASP A 317 32.31 -1.32 12.46
N ASN A 318 32.17 -0.68 11.29
CA ASN A 318 32.92 0.54 10.95
C ASN A 318 32.13 1.57 10.12
N SER A 319 30.86 1.30 9.83
CA SER A 319 30.03 2.17 9.00
C SER A 319 28.59 2.20 9.49
N ALA A 320 27.87 3.24 9.08
CA ALA A 320 26.44 3.36 9.30
C ALA A 320 25.79 4.11 8.14
N ILE A 321 24.48 3.96 8.01
CA ILE A 321 23.65 4.75 7.10
C ILE A 321 22.57 5.41 7.93
N ILE A 322 22.54 6.74 7.92
CA ILE A 322 21.43 7.50 8.49
C ILE A 322 20.53 7.94 7.33
N TRP A 323 19.22 7.79 7.51
CA TRP A 323 18.22 8.13 6.52
C TRP A 323 17.22 9.13 7.08
N ALA A 324 16.74 10.03 6.24
CA ALA A 324 15.61 10.90 6.53
C ALA A 324 14.91 11.29 5.22
N ARG A 325 13.72 11.86 5.28
CA ARG A 325 13.13 12.61 4.16
C ARG A 325 12.77 14.00 4.62
N VAL A 326 12.96 14.98 3.74
CA VAL A 326 12.73 16.41 4.02
C VAL A 326 11.77 17.02 2.99
N PRO A 327 11.06 18.11 3.32
CA PRO A 327 10.08 18.72 2.42
C PRO A 327 10.70 19.62 1.33
N VAL A 328 12.00 19.91 1.41
CA VAL A 328 12.65 20.89 0.54
C VAL A 328 13.98 20.36 0.01
N SER A 329 14.23 20.58 -1.28
CA SER A 329 15.50 20.25 -1.93
C SER A 329 16.67 21.07 -1.36
N GLY A 330 17.87 20.49 -1.41
CA GLY A 330 19.08 21.15 -0.93
C GLY A 330 20.07 20.22 -0.26
N SER A 331 21.17 20.79 0.23
CA SER A 331 22.20 20.04 0.97
C SER A 331 21.92 20.04 2.46
N TYR A 332 22.05 18.88 3.08
CA TYR A 332 21.87 18.67 4.51
C TYR A 332 23.09 17.97 5.10
N ALA A 333 23.49 18.40 6.29
CA ALA A 333 24.65 17.89 6.99
C ALA A 333 24.25 16.94 8.12
N LEU A 334 24.99 15.85 8.27
CA LEU A 334 24.97 14.97 9.43
C LEU A 334 26.26 15.21 10.21
N ASP A 335 26.13 15.65 11.46
CA ASP A 335 27.25 15.68 12.40
C ASP A 335 27.17 14.45 13.29
N LEU A 336 28.31 13.78 13.49
CA LEU A 336 28.42 12.53 14.24
C LEU A 336 29.58 12.62 15.24
N HIS A 337 29.36 12.22 16.49
CA HIS A 337 30.42 12.16 17.51
C HIS A 337 30.23 10.93 18.40
N GLU A 338 31.30 10.47 19.05
CA GLU A 338 31.23 9.38 20.03
C GLU A 338 30.43 9.85 21.25
N ALA A 339 29.55 9.02 21.78
CA ALA A 339 28.64 9.42 22.87
C ALA A 339 29.39 9.93 24.12
N ASN A 340 30.59 9.41 24.36
CA ASN A 340 31.46 9.75 25.49
C ASN A 340 32.54 10.81 25.15
N ASP A 341 32.66 11.22 23.88
CA ASP A 341 33.65 12.20 23.45
C ASP A 341 33.05 13.18 22.42
N ARG A 342 32.75 14.38 22.89
CA ARG A 342 32.21 15.49 22.08
C ARG A 342 33.31 16.34 21.42
N THR A 343 34.59 16.02 21.63
CA THR A 343 35.70 16.85 21.13
C THR A 343 35.95 16.66 19.63
N SER A 344 35.57 15.50 19.08
CA SER A 344 35.73 15.16 17.67
C SER A 344 34.37 14.95 17.01
N THR A 345 34.02 15.81 16.05
CA THR A 345 32.79 15.69 15.25
C THR A 345 33.16 15.36 13.80
N LEU A 346 32.63 14.26 13.29
CA LEU A 346 32.65 13.92 11.87
C LEU A 346 31.46 14.60 11.18
N ASN A 347 31.68 15.17 9.99
CA ASN A 347 30.64 15.85 9.22
C ASN A 347 30.46 15.17 7.86
N PHE A 348 29.23 14.85 7.52
CA PHE A 348 28.85 14.24 6.25
C PHE A 348 27.75 15.08 5.59
N LYS A 349 27.65 15.02 4.26
CA LYS A 349 26.62 15.73 3.51
C LYS A 349 25.81 14.78 2.64
N SER A 350 24.53 15.07 2.52
CA SER A 350 23.61 14.44 1.57
C SER A 350 22.76 15.53 0.90
N VAL A 351 22.15 15.22 -0.25
CA VAL A 351 21.40 16.20 -1.05
C VAL A 351 20.00 15.66 -1.31
N ALA A 352 18.98 16.39 -0.86
CA ALA A 352 17.59 16.05 -1.11
C ALA A 352 17.22 16.42 -2.55
N ARG A 353 16.80 15.43 -3.33
CA ARG A 353 16.41 15.58 -4.75
C ARG A 353 14.98 15.14 -4.95
N GLU A 354 14.20 15.91 -5.72
CA GLU A 354 12.82 15.56 -6.08
C GLU A 354 12.73 14.19 -6.78
N SER A 355 13.70 13.84 -7.62
CA SER A 355 13.77 12.53 -8.30
C SER A 355 13.85 11.34 -7.34
N GLU A 356 14.30 11.56 -6.11
CA GLU A 356 14.45 10.59 -5.03
C GLU A 356 13.45 10.87 -3.90
N ASP A 357 12.41 11.66 -4.20
CA ASP A 357 11.39 12.06 -3.23
C ASP A 357 11.98 12.72 -1.98
N TRP A 358 13.01 13.54 -2.19
CA TRP A 358 13.73 14.29 -1.16
C TRP A 358 14.25 13.42 0.00
N CYS A 359 14.40 12.12 -0.24
CA CYS A 359 15.04 11.22 0.69
C CYS A 359 16.54 11.54 0.76
N LEU A 360 17.06 11.56 1.97
CA LEU A 360 18.46 11.79 2.33
C LEU A 360 19.03 10.48 2.83
N ARG A 361 20.24 10.18 2.36
CA ARG A 361 21.05 9.05 2.80
C ARG A 361 22.45 9.56 3.09
N TRP A 362 22.88 9.46 4.35
CA TRP A 362 24.26 9.73 4.75
C TRP A 362 24.97 8.41 4.98
N GLU A 363 25.91 8.07 4.10
CA GLU A 363 26.78 6.92 4.26
C GLU A 363 28.04 7.35 5.02
N VAL A 364 28.18 6.85 6.25
CA VAL A 364 29.31 7.16 7.11
C VAL A 364 30.23 5.96 7.22
N SER A 365 31.54 6.18 7.21
CA SER A 365 32.56 5.13 7.27
C SER A 365 33.73 5.56 8.16
N GLY A 366 34.59 4.61 8.51
CA GLY A 366 35.73 4.87 9.40
C GLY A 366 35.35 5.00 10.88
N LEU A 367 34.18 4.47 11.27
CA LEU A 367 33.74 4.43 12.65
C LEU A 367 34.51 3.38 13.45
N LYS A 368 34.60 3.59 14.77
CA LYS A 368 35.12 2.59 15.70
C LYS A 368 34.06 1.51 15.92
N THR A 369 34.49 0.25 16.01
CA THR A 369 33.62 -0.89 16.33
C THR A 369 33.07 -0.82 17.75
N SER A 370 31.91 -1.43 17.99
CA SER A 370 31.29 -1.55 19.32
C SER A 370 31.18 -0.22 20.07
N THR A 371 30.95 0.87 19.35
CA THR A 371 31.01 2.24 19.86
C THR A 371 29.66 2.92 19.70
N ASP A 372 29.19 3.56 20.76
CA ASP A 372 27.98 4.38 20.75
C ASP A 372 28.28 5.74 20.14
N TYR A 373 27.50 6.11 19.13
CA TYR A 373 27.56 7.40 18.46
C TYR A 373 26.29 8.20 18.69
N ARG A 374 26.43 9.52 18.77
CA ARG A 374 25.34 10.50 18.74
C ARG A 374 25.39 11.26 17.42
N TYR A 375 24.23 11.52 16.84
CA TYR A 375 24.13 12.27 15.60
C TYR A 375 23.16 13.44 15.71
N ARG A 376 23.41 14.47 14.89
CA ARG A 376 22.47 15.57 14.65
C ARG A 376 22.44 15.91 13.16
N ILE A 377 21.30 16.37 12.69
CA ILE A 377 21.10 16.75 11.28
C ILE A 377 20.78 18.24 11.20
N ARG A 378 21.44 18.90 10.25
CA ARG A 378 21.36 20.35 10.07
C ARG A 378 21.16 20.71 8.60
N ARG A 379 20.52 21.85 8.36
CA ARG A 379 20.52 22.54 7.07
C ARG A 379 21.22 23.88 7.28
N ASP A 380 22.33 24.09 6.60
CA ASP A 380 23.20 25.25 6.83
C ASP A 380 23.56 25.40 8.33
N SER A 381 23.11 26.46 9.00
CA SER A 381 23.29 26.65 10.44
C SER A 381 22.12 26.19 11.31
N GLU A 382 20.98 25.81 10.73
CA GLU A 382 19.78 25.39 11.44
C GLU A 382 19.87 23.91 11.86
N ILE A 383 19.55 23.62 13.12
CA ILE A 383 19.44 22.25 13.64
C ILE A 383 18.02 21.76 13.44
N LEU A 384 17.87 20.67 12.67
CA LEU A 384 16.58 20.06 12.39
C LEU A 384 16.27 18.91 13.35
N TRP A 385 17.30 18.12 13.68
CA TRP A 385 17.19 16.97 14.58
C TRP A 385 18.42 16.87 15.47
N GLU A 386 18.19 16.88 16.78
CA GLU A 386 19.19 16.68 17.84
C GLU A 386 18.43 16.24 19.10
N GLY A 387 19.09 15.48 19.97
CA GLY A 387 18.51 14.99 21.22
C GLY A 387 19.27 13.79 21.77
N ASP A 388 18.86 13.34 22.96
CA ASP A 388 19.55 12.24 23.64
C ASP A 388 19.29 10.86 23.00
N ASP A 389 18.24 10.74 22.21
CA ASP A 389 17.76 9.54 21.52
C ASP A 389 18.15 9.50 20.02
N TYR A 390 19.02 10.40 19.57
CA TYR A 390 19.61 10.36 18.22
C TYR A 390 20.96 9.64 18.28
N THR A 391 20.89 8.32 18.43
CA THR A 391 22.07 7.48 18.66
C THR A 391 22.08 6.23 17.82
N PHE A 392 23.23 5.60 17.68
CA PHE A 392 23.32 4.19 17.26
C PHE A 392 24.62 3.60 17.78
N LYS A 393 24.71 2.26 17.77
CA LYS A 393 25.91 1.53 18.16
C LYS A 393 26.44 0.72 16.99
N THR A 394 27.73 0.90 16.67
CA THR A 394 28.39 0.08 15.64
C THR A 394 28.48 -1.37 16.08
N ALA A 395 28.39 -2.28 15.11
CA ALA A 395 28.41 -3.71 15.37
C ALA A 395 29.75 -4.15 16.00
N PRO A 396 29.76 -5.29 16.72
CA PRO A 396 31.00 -5.97 17.06
C PRO A 396 31.78 -6.41 15.83
N LYS A 397 33.11 -6.57 15.99
CA LYS A 397 33.95 -7.13 14.94
C LYS A 397 33.44 -8.52 14.53
N PRO A 398 33.33 -8.82 13.22
CA PRO A 398 32.85 -10.10 12.72
C PRO A 398 33.58 -11.34 13.27
N ASN A 399 34.89 -11.21 13.54
CA ASN A 399 35.78 -12.34 13.86
C ASN A 399 36.02 -12.50 15.37
N GLN A 400 35.21 -11.88 16.22
CA GLN A 400 35.34 -11.96 17.67
C GLN A 400 34.09 -12.59 18.30
N PRO A 401 34.25 -13.52 19.26
CA PRO A 401 33.17 -13.99 20.10
C PRO A 401 32.36 -12.83 20.69
N ASN A 402 31.04 -12.85 20.53
CA ASN A 402 30.17 -11.80 21.05
C ASN A 402 28.75 -12.31 21.29
N LYS A 403 27.93 -11.45 21.91
CA LYS A 403 26.50 -11.62 22.06
C LYS A 403 25.80 -10.61 21.15
N VAL A 404 24.86 -11.09 20.33
CA VAL A 404 24.08 -10.27 19.41
C VAL A 404 22.62 -10.65 19.52
N SER A 405 21.74 -9.66 19.57
CA SER A 405 20.28 -9.82 19.58
C SER A 405 19.66 -9.14 18.36
N LEU A 406 19.00 -9.88 17.48
CA LEU A 406 18.28 -9.33 16.32
C LEU A 406 16.80 -9.66 16.40
N ALA A 407 15.93 -8.70 16.09
CA ALA A 407 14.50 -8.98 15.86
C ALA A 407 14.22 -9.20 14.37
N PHE A 408 13.24 -10.05 14.08
CA PHE A 408 12.72 -10.32 12.75
C PHE A 408 11.19 -10.22 12.79
N GLY A 409 10.60 -9.67 11.73
CA GLY A 409 9.14 -9.65 11.59
C GLY A 409 8.69 -9.30 10.17
N SER A 410 7.48 -9.73 9.83
CA SER A 410 6.80 -9.40 8.57
C SER A 410 5.37 -8.96 8.85
N CYS A 411 4.67 -8.47 7.82
CA CYS A 411 3.24 -8.21 7.87
C CYS A 411 2.91 -7.20 8.97
N ALA A 412 3.27 -5.94 8.72
CA ALA A 412 3.02 -4.83 9.64
C ALA A 412 2.01 -3.84 9.06
N SER A 413 1.04 -3.45 9.88
CA SER A 413 0.00 -2.48 9.51
C SER A 413 0.54 -1.05 9.52
N PHE A 414 -0.17 -0.14 8.83
CA PHE A 414 -0.02 1.31 8.97
C PHE A 414 -0.43 1.84 10.36
N GLU A 415 -1.18 1.05 11.12
CA GLU A 415 -1.66 1.44 12.44
C GLU A 415 -0.52 1.50 13.46
N SER A 416 -0.63 2.49 14.36
CA SER A 416 0.26 2.63 15.49
C SER A 416 0.19 1.40 16.39
N SER A 417 1.35 0.86 16.76
CA SER A 417 1.45 -0.36 17.57
C SER A 417 2.65 -0.29 18.51
N SER A 418 2.46 -0.77 19.74
CA SER A 418 3.54 -0.93 20.72
C SER A 418 4.54 -2.03 20.35
N ILE A 419 4.29 -2.82 19.30
CA ILE A 419 5.24 -3.85 18.84
C ILE A 419 6.61 -3.25 18.50
N TRP A 420 6.64 -2.03 17.96
CA TRP A 420 7.88 -1.33 17.59
C TRP A 420 8.73 -1.00 18.81
N THR A 421 8.14 -0.38 19.84
CA THR A 421 8.83 -0.06 21.09
C THR A 421 9.09 -1.32 21.93
N ARG A 422 8.24 -2.35 21.82
CA ARG A 422 8.49 -3.66 22.45
C ARG A 422 9.80 -4.27 21.99
N MET A 423 10.13 -4.22 20.69
CA MET A 423 11.43 -4.72 20.20
C MET A 423 12.60 -3.98 20.86
N LYS A 424 12.49 -2.66 21.03
CA LYS A 424 13.49 -1.84 21.74
C LYS A 424 13.57 -2.21 23.23
N ASP A 425 12.45 -2.39 23.90
CA ASP A 425 12.38 -2.79 25.31
C ASP A 425 12.98 -4.19 25.55
N GLU A 426 12.89 -5.07 24.55
CA GLU A 426 13.56 -6.36 24.54
C GLU A 426 15.08 -6.27 24.38
N GLY A 427 15.65 -5.08 24.15
CA GLY A 427 17.08 -4.85 24.07
C GLY A 427 17.73 -5.47 22.82
N VAL A 428 17.04 -5.40 21.68
CA VAL A 428 17.59 -5.88 20.39
C VAL A 428 18.64 -4.89 19.87
N ASP A 429 19.72 -5.42 19.28
CA ASP A 429 20.77 -4.64 18.62
C ASP A 429 20.37 -4.18 17.22
N GLY A 430 19.34 -4.80 16.63
CA GLY A 430 18.87 -4.49 15.28
C GLY A 430 17.56 -5.19 14.92
N VAL A 431 16.87 -4.68 13.90
CA VAL A 431 15.59 -5.23 13.42
C VAL A 431 15.65 -5.55 11.92
N VAL A 432 15.05 -6.66 11.53
CA VAL A 432 14.98 -7.12 10.15
C VAL A 432 13.53 -7.27 9.73
N LEU A 433 13.09 -6.44 8.79
CA LEU A 433 11.76 -6.48 8.20
C LEU A 433 11.76 -7.39 6.98
N LEU A 434 10.95 -8.44 7.01
CA LEU A 434 10.98 -9.49 5.99
C LEU A 434 10.08 -9.18 4.78
N GLY A 435 9.14 -8.26 4.92
CA GLY A 435 8.17 -7.92 3.86
C GLY A 435 6.81 -7.59 4.44
N ASP A 436 5.94 -7.04 3.60
CA ASP A 436 4.65 -6.42 3.95
C ASP A 436 4.79 -5.33 5.00
N THR A 437 5.71 -4.40 4.73
CA THR A 437 6.16 -3.34 5.63
C THR A 437 6.39 -2.03 4.86
N PRO A 438 5.42 -1.50 4.09
CA PRO A 438 3.99 -1.71 4.33
C PRO A 438 3.22 -2.51 3.26
N TYR A 439 1.91 -2.64 3.47
CA TYR A 439 0.97 -3.08 2.44
C TYR A 439 0.77 -1.97 1.39
N ILE A 440 1.31 -2.13 0.18
CA ILE A 440 1.27 -1.10 -0.88
C ILE A 440 0.25 -1.44 -1.98
N ASP A 441 0.29 -2.67 -2.49
CA ASP A 441 -0.67 -3.25 -3.45
C ASP A 441 -0.85 -2.48 -4.77
N VAL A 442 0.08 -1.58 -5.09
CA VAL A 442 0.20 -0.97 -6.42
C VAL A 442 1.66 -0.70 -6.82
N THR A 443 1.84 -0.48 -8.12
CA THR A 443 3.14 -0.13 -8.73
C THR A 443 3.23 1.32 -9.21
N ASP A 444 2.25 2.17 -8.87
CA ASP A 444 2.34 3.62 -9.10
C ASP A 444 3.37 4.23 -8.15
N LEU A 445 4.40 4.88 -8.70
CA LEU A 445 5.53 5.36 -7.90
C LEU A 445 5.12 6.36 -6.81
N ASP A 446 4.15 7.24 -7.08
CA ASP A 446 3.72 8.25 -6.12
C ASP A 446 2.97 7.59 -4.95
N ARG A 447 2.13 6.59 -5.21
CA ARG A 447 1.46 5.77 -4.17
C ARG A 447 2.42 4.89 -3.40
N VAL A 448 3.37 4.24 -4.08
CA VAL A 448 4.44 3.45 -3.43
C VAL A 448 5.18 4.34 -2.43
N ARG A 449 5.58 5.54 -2.86
CA ARG A 449 6.25 6.52 -2.00
C ARG A 449 5.36 6.95 -0.84
N ASP A 450 4.09 7.26 -1.09
CA ASP A 450 3.12 7.64 -0.06
C ASP A 450 2.93 6.56 1.01
N ALA A 451 2.86 5.29 0.62
CA ALA A 451 2.78 4.18 1.55
C ALA A 451 4.02 4.14 2.47
N TYR A 452 5.24 4.16 1.91
CA TYR A 452 6.45 4.20 2.72
C TYR A 452 6.55 5.43 3.61
N ARG A 453 6.09 6.57 3.09
CA ARG A 453 5.97 7.82 3.80
C ARG A 453 5.13 7.67 5.07
N ARG A 454 3.91 7.14 4.96
CA ARG A 454 3.02 6.87 6.11
C ARG A 454 3.65 5.89 7.08
N PHE A 455 4.21 4.81 6.56
CA PHE A 455 4.84 3.76 7.37
C PHE A 455 6.00 4.30 8.20
N SER A 456 6.87 5.10 7.57
CA SER A 456 7.99 5.79 8.24
C SER A 456 7.56 6.98 9.12
N SER A 457 6.26 7.23 9.26
CA SER A 457 5.68 8.21 10.18
C SER A 457 5.00 7.60 11.40
N ILE A 458 4.93 6.28 11.50
CA ILE A 458 4.39 5.61 12.68
C ILE A 458 5.25 6.02 13.90
N PRO A 459 4.69 6.70 14.92
CA PRO A 459 5.51 7.32 15.98
C PRO A 459 6.43 6.33 16.70
N GLN A 460 5.92 5.15 17.05
CA GLN A 460 6.68 4.11 17.73
C GLN A 460 7.74 3.47 16.83
N LEU A 461 7.50 3.40 15.52
CA LEU A 461 8.51 2.94 14.55
C LEU A 461 9.66 3.93 14.50
N VAL A 462 9.36 5.22 14.39
CA VAL A 462 10.36 6.29 14.37
C VAL A 462 11.15 6.31 15.68
N GLU A 463 10.48 6.21 16.82
CA GLU A 463 11.11 6.14 18.14
C GLU A 463 12.11 4.98 18.27
N THR A 464 11.75 3.81 17.73
CA THR A 464 12.63 2.64 17.72
C THR A 464 13.81 2.84 16.77
N PHE A 465 13.53 3.12 15.50
CA PHE A 465 14.56 3.16 14.45
C PHE A 465 15.41 4.42 14.45
N ARG A 466 15.07 5.46 15.23
CA ARG A 466 16.02 6.56 15.52
C ARG A 466 17.24 6.08 16.31
N THR A 467 17.10 4.96 17.05
CA THR A 467 18.14 4.41 17.93
C THR A 467 18.69 3.04 17.52
N ILE A 468 17.87 2.23 16.85
CA ILE A 468 18.18 0.83 16.52
C ILE A 468 18.28 0.68 14.99
N PRO A 469 19.36 0.10 14.46
CA PRO A 469 19.48 -0.13 13.02
C PRO A 469 18.41 -1.10 12.52
N PHE A 470 17.91 -0.85 11.32
CA PHE A 470 17.04 -1.79 10.64
C PHE A 470 17.44 -2.07 9.20
N TRP A 471 17.11 -3.28 8.77
CA TRP A 471 17.25 -3.75 7.40
C TRP A 471 15.92 -4.31 6.93
N GLY A 472 15.75 -4.46 5.62
CA GLY A 472 14.63 -5.26 5.15
C GLY A 472 14.71 -5.73 3.73
N THR A 473 13.80 -6.63 3.40
CA THR A 473 13.40 -7.02 2.05
C THR A 473 11.89 -6.77 1.90
N TRP A 474 11.31 -7.12 0.77
CA TRP A 474 9.86 -7.03 0.53
C TRP A 474 9.22 -8.42 0.52
N ASP A 475 7.89 -8.41 0.55
CA ASP A 475 7.08 -9.50 0.01
C ASP A 475 6.11 -8.96 -1.07
N ASP A 476 5.05 -9.68 -1.41
CA ASP A 476 4.12 -9.36 -2.48
C ASP A 476 3.42 -8.00 -2.31
N HIS A 477 2.95 -7.65 -1.12
CA HIS A 477 2.22 -6.39 -0.94
C HIS A 477 3.12 -5.16 -1.09
N ASP A 478 4.37 -5.24 -0.64
CA ASP A 478 5.41 -4.21 -0.86
C ASP A 478 5.94 -4.22 -2.31
N PHE A 479 5.99 -5.41 -2.95
CA PHE A 479 6.43 -5.59 -4.32
C PHE A 479 5.40 -5.04 -5.31
N GLY A 480 4.12 -5.12 -4.95
CA GLY A 480 3.08 -4.25 -5.48
C GLY A 480 1.72 -4.87 -5.72
N ARG A 481 1.46 -6.16 -5.41
CA ARG A 481 0.11 -6.80 -5.38
C ARG A 481 0.20 -8.15 -4.70
N ASN A 482 -0.87 -8.58 -4.04
CA ASN A 482 -1.06 -9.96 -3.55
C ASN A 482 -0.65 -11.01 -4.60
N ASP A 483 0.09 -12.03 -4.19
CA ASP A 483 0.59 -13.16 -4.99
C ASP A 483 1.47 -12.77 -6.21
N ALA A 484 1.91 -11.51 -6.32
CA ALA A 484 2.62 -11.06 -7.51
C ALA A 484 3.96 -11.79 -7.72
N ASP A 485 4.28 -12.00 -9.00
CA ASP A 485 5.55 -12.54 -9.47
C ASP A 485 6.37 -11.51 -10.25
N GLY A 486 7.56 -11.91 -10.68
CA GLY A 486 8.52 -11.03 -11.35
C GLY A 486 8.04 -10.47 -12.69
N ASN A 487 6.90 -10.87 -13.24
CA ASN A 487 6.31 -10.30 -14.44
C ASN A 487 5.33 -9.14 -14.16
N LEU A 488 5.17 -8.72 -12.88
CA LEU A 488 4.32 -7.60 -12.50
C LEU A 488 4.70 -6.30 -13.24
N PRO A 489 3.78 -5.72 -14.05
CA PRO A 489 4.02 -4.44 -14.70
C PRO A 489 4.24 -3.31 -13.70
N GLY A 490 5.32 -2.54 -13.90
CA GLY A 490 5.66 -1.40 -13.06
C GLY A 490 6.50 -1.74 -11.82
N LYS A 491 6.95 -3.00 -11.64
CA LYS A 491 7.81 -3.40 -10.50
C LYS A 491 9.08 -2.55 -10.32
N GLU A 492 9.57 -1.90 -11.38
CA GLU A 492 10.68 -0.95 -11.34
C GLU A 492 10.36 0.26 -10.45
N ASN A 493 9.10 0.70 -10.42
CA ASN A 493 8.62 1.76 -9.53
C ASN A 493 8.56 1.28 -8.09
N SER A 494 8.09 0.05 -7.83
CA SER A 494 8.13 -0.56 -6.50
C SER A 494 9.56 -0.61 -5.97
N ARG A 495 10.52 -1.05 -6.81
CA ARG A 495 11.96 -1.01 -6.52
C ARG A 495 12.46 0.39 -6.23
N ARG A 496 12.07 1.37 -7.03
CA ARG A 496 12.47 2.76 -6.84
C ARG A 496 11.98 3.30 -5.49
N GLY A 497 10.72 3.04 -5.13
CA GLY A 497 10.15 3.41 -3.84
C GLY A 497 10.83 2.70 -2.68
N PHE A 498 11.05 1.39 -2.77
CA PHE A 498 11.78 0.62 -1.75
C PHE A 498 13.16 1.23 -1.49
N ILE A 499 13.94 1.50 -2.54
CA ILE A 499 15.27 2.12 -2.42
C ILE A 499 15.21 3.53 -1.81
N ASN A 500 14.16 4.30 -2.09
CA ASN A 500 13.99 5.62 -1.50
C ASN A 500 13.79 5.55 0.02
N TYR A 501 13.12 4.52 0.54
CA TYR A 501 12.67 4.44 1.95
C TYR A 501 13.32 3.34 2.77
N ARG A 502 14.27 2.60 2.20
CA ARG A 502 15.09 1.61 2.90
C ARG A 502 16.54 2.02 2.84
N ALA A 503 17.20 1.93 3.98
CA ALA A 503 18.59 2.32 4.14
C ALA A 503 19.52 1.10 4.22
N ASN A 504 19.24 0.07 3.41
CA ASN A 504 20.14 -1.05 3.21
C ASN A 504 21.47 -0.56 2.60
N SER A 505 22.54 -1.33 2.74
CA SER A 505 23.84 -0.99 2.12
C SER A 505 23.83 -1.16 0.61
N THR A 506 23.19 -2.22 0.11
CA THR A 506 23.09 -2.57 -1.31
C THR A 506 21.68 -3.01 -1.70
N PHE A 507 21.38 -3.00 -3.00
CA PHE A 507 20.08 -3.41 -3.56
C PHE A 507 20.27 -4.19 -4.86
N GLY A 508 20.42 -5.50 -4.75
CA GLY A 508 20.64 -6.38 -5.90
C GLY A 508 21.86 -5.99 -6.75
N LYS A 509 21.90 -6.48 -7.99
CA LYS A 509 22.93 -6.13 -8.99
C LYS A 509 22.25 -5.64 -10.26
N ASN A 510 22.96 -4.83 -11.06
CA ASN A 510 22.48 -4.38 -12.38
C ASN A 510 21.08 -3.73 -12.39
N ASN A 511 20.72 -3.02 -11.31
CA ASN A 511 19.38 -2.46 -11.09
C ASN A 511 18.24 -3.49 -11.04
N GLN A 512 18.55 -4.75 -10.71
CA GLN A 512 17.61 -5.86 -10.62
C GLN A 512 17.55 -6.42 -9.20
N GLY A 513 16.32 -6.53 -8.68
CA GLY A 513 16.03 -6.99 -7.33
C GLY A 513 16.50 -6.06 -6.22
N ILE A 514 16.19 -6.44 -4.98
CA ILE A 514 16.60 -5.73 -3.76
C ILE A 514 17.41 -6.59 -2.79
N TYR A 515 17.75 -7.82 -3.19
CA TYR A 515 18.50 -8.76 -2.34
C TYR A 515 19.82 -8.13 -1.85
N THR A 516 20.15 -8.40 -0.59
CA THR A 516 21.32 -7.81 0.09
C THR A 516 21.78 -8.72 1.22
N LYS A 517 22.93 -8.40 1.83
CA LYS A 517 23.40 -9.09 3.02
C LYS A 517 24.10 -8.12 3.97
N PHE A 518 24.12 -8.46 5.25
CA PHE A 518 24.88 -7.72 6.26
C PHE A 518 25.46 -8.66 7.32
N ARG A 519 26.57 -8.22 7.93
CA ARG A 519 27.29 -8.90 8.99
C ARG A 519 27.13 -8.12 10.29
N TYR A 520 26.69 -8.78 11.36
CA TYR A 520 26.57 -8.18 12.68
C TYR A 520 27.17 -9.14 13.72
N GLY A 521 28.43 -8.89 14.09
CA GLY A 521 29.21 -9.80 14.93
C GLY A 521 29.26 -11.22 14.34
N PRO A 522 28.90 -12.28 15.11
CA PRO A 522 28.97 -13.67 14.67
C PRO A 522 27.85 -14.10 13.69
N VAL A 523 26.90 -13.22 13.37
CA VAL A 523 25.76 -13.50 12.49
C VAL A 523 25.95 -12.83 11.13
N GLU A 524 25.67 -13.54 10.04
CA GLU A 524 25.50 -12.95 8.71
C GLU A 524 24.10 -13.26 8.20
N VAL A 525 23.38 -12.22 7.78
CA VAL A 525 22.01 -12.32 7.26
C VAL A 525 22.03 -12.07 5.77
N PHE A 526 21.50 -13.01 5.00
CA PHE A 526 21.26 -12.93 3.57
C PHE A 526 19.77 -12.67 3.35
N LEU A 527 19.44 -11.42 3.02
CA LEU A 527 18.09 -11.01 2.66
C LEU A 527 17.86 -11.30 1.19
N LEU A 528 17.06 -12.34 0.93
CA LEU A 528 16.68 -12.76 -0.41
C LEU A 528 15.49 -11.93 -0.88
N ASP A 529 15.48 -11.68 -2.19
CA ASP A 529 14.33 -11.20 -2.94
C ASP A 529 13.66 -12.41 -3.61
N THR A 530 12.42 -12.71 -3.21
CA THR A 530 11.64 -13.86 -3.71
C THR A 530 10.56 -13.41 -4.70
N ARG A 531 10.63 -12.17 -5.21
CA ARG A 531 9.61 -11.61 -6.11
C ARG A 531 10.21 -11.22 -7.45
N TRP A 532 11.30 -10.46 -7.48
CA TRP A 532 11.79 -9.78 -8.70
C TRP A 532 12.03 -10.67 -9.92
N PHE A 533 12.64 -11.84 -9.71
CA PHE A 533 12.98 -12.81 -10.77
C PHE A 533 11.98 -13.96 -10.88
N SER A 534 11.01 -14.03 -9.95
CA SER A 534 10.04 -15.11 -9.91
C SER A 534 9.34 -15.24 -11.26
N ARG A 535 9.38 -16.43 -11.85
CA ARG A 535 8.77 -16.77 -13.15
C ARG A 535 9.26 -15.97 -14.37
N THR A 536 10.26 -15.11 -14.26
CA THR A 536 10.76 -14.31 -15.40
C THR A 536 11.68 -15.11 -16.33
N GLN A 537 12.16 -16.27 -15.89
CA GLN A 537 13.09 -17.12 -16.62
C GLN A 537 13.00 -18.58 -16.16
N LYS A 538 13.70 -19.46 -16.88
CA LYS A 538 13.93 -20.86 -16.48
C LYS A 538 14.74 -20.94 -15.19
N SER A 539 14.41 -21.90 -14.35
CA SER A 539 15.17 -22.16 -13.13
C SER A 539 16.60 -22.60 -13.41
N TRP A 540 17.52 -22.15 -12.56
CA TRP A 540 18.90 -22.61 -12.52
C TRP A 540 19.03 -24.07 -12.00
N ALA A 541 18.01 -24.58 -11.30
CA ALA A 541 17.96 -25.93 -10.73
C ALA A 541 17.27 -26.94 -11.67
N ASP A 542 16.21 -26.52 -12.35
CA ASP A 542 15.46 -27.34 -13.32
C ASP A 542 15.04 -26.48 -14.52
N PRO A 543 15.72 -26.58 -15.68
CA PRO A 543 15.42 -25.76 -16.85
C PRO A 543 14.01 -25.92 -17.43
N ASN A 544 13.23 -26.93 -16.99
CA ASN A 544 11.84 -27.13 -17.41
C ASN A 544 10.83 -26.42 -16.50
N LYS A 545 11.28 -25.78 -15.42
CA LYS A 545 10.44 -25.10 -14.43
C LYS A 545 10.79 -23.61 -14.33
N PRO A 546 9.85 -22.76 -13.84
CA PRO A 546 10.15 -21.36 -13.58
C PRO A 546 11.14 -21.20 -12.42
N THR A 547 11.91 -20.12 -12.44
CA THR A 547 12.79 -19.75 -11.33
C THR A 547 12.05 -18.99 -10.23
N LEU A 548 12.57 -19.02 -8.99
CA LEU A 548 12.20 -18.06 -7.94
C LEU A 548 13.24 -16.94 -7.85
N LEU A 549 14.49 -17.31 -7.55
CA LEU A 549 15.56 -16.32 -7.30
C LEU A 549 16.18 -15.76 -8.58
N GLY A 550 16.05 -16.47 -9.70
CA GLY A 550 16.83 -16.16 -10.89
C GLY A 550 18.31 -16.50 -10.74
N LYS A 551 18.98 -16.55 -11.88
CA LYS A 551 20.40 -16.95 -11.97
C LYS A 551 21.30 -15.95 -11.25
N GLU A 552 21.05 -14.66 -11.40
CA GLU A 552 21.94 -13.62 -10.88
C GLU A 552 21.98 -13.59 -9.35
N GLN A 553 20.82 -13.64 -8.70
CA GLN A 553 20.73 -13.72 -7.24
C GLN A 553 21.24 -15.07 -6.72
N TRP A 554 21.00 -16.17 -7.43
CA TRP A 554 21.54 -17.47 -7.05
C TRP A 554 23.08 -17.48 -7.03
N GLU A 555 23.73 -16.95 -8.07
CA GLU A 555 25.19 -16.84 -8.09
C GLU A 555 25.70 -15.92 -6.98
N TRP A 556 25.04 -14.78 -6.74
CA TRP A 556 25.37 -13.89 -5.62
C TRP A 556 25.26 -14.59 -4.26
N LEU A 557 24.23 -15.43 -4.06
CA LEU A 557 24.04 -16.15 -2.81
C LEU A 557 25.15 -17.18 -2.58
N LYS A 558 25.51 -17.95 -3.61
CA LYS A 558 26.62 -18.92 -3.54
C LYS A 558 27.94 -18.25 -3.17
N ASP A 559 28.30 -17.19 -3.89
CA ASP A 559 29.53 -16.43 -3.64
C ASP A 559 29.54 -15.88 -2.20
N GLY A 560 28.40 -15.33 -1.78
CA GLY A 560 28.24 -14.78 -0.45
C GLY A 560 28.37 -15.80 0.67
N LEU A 561 27.81 -17.01 0.49
CA LEU A 561 27.88 -18.11 1.45
C LEU A 561 29.27 -18.74 1.51
N LEU A 562 29.94 -18.91 0.37
CA LEU A 562 31.32 -19.41 0.31
C LEU A 562 32.31 -18.46 0.97
N ALA A 563 32.08 -17.14 0.86
CA ALA A 563 32.92 -16.13 1.48
C ALA A 563 32.63 -15.91 2.98
N SER A 564 31.51 -16.43 3.49
CA SER A 564 31.05 -16.15 4.85
C SER A 564 31.75 -17.03 5.90
N ASP A 565 32.49 -16.39 6.80
CA ASP A 565 33.07 -17.02 8.00
C ASP A 565 32.13 -16.97 9.23
N ALA A 566 30.86 -16.63 9.01
CA ALA A 566 29.86 -16.52 10.06
C ALA A 566 29.63 -17.81 10.82
N THR A 567 29.55 -17.73 12.16
CA THR A 567 29.14 -18.84 13.00
C THR A 567 27.71 -19.25 12.67
N PHE A 568 26.80 -18.29 12.51
CA PHE A 568 25.43 -18.50 12.07
C PHE A 568 25.13 -17.69 10.80
N LYS A 569 24.59 -18.36 9.79
CA LYS A 569 24.21 -17.81 8.49
C LYS A 569 22.69 -17.89 8.37
N ILE A 570 22.04 -16.75 8.17
CA ILE A 570 20.58 -16.67 8.14
C ILE A 570 20.14 -16.39 6.71
N LEU A 571 19.38 -17.29 6.11
CA LEU A 571 18.69 -17.03 4.85
C LEU A 571 17.29 -16.54 5.16
N ALA A 572 16.97 -15.31 4.80
CA ALA A 572 15.73 -14.65 5.16
C ALA A 572 15.02 -14.05 3.95
N CYS A 573 13.69 -14.21 3.87
CA CYS A 573 12.82 -13.62 2.86
C CYS A 573 11.43 -13.34 3.46
N GLY A 574 10.58 -12.58 2.74
CA GLY A 574 9.17 -12.39 3.13
C GLY A 574 8.40 -13.69 3.03
N MET A 575 8.58 -14.38 1.91
CA MET A 575 7.88 -15.62 1.56
C MET A 575 8.15 -16.77 2.53
N ILE A 576 7.14 -17.61 2.77
CA ILE A 576 7.30 -18.88 3.49
C ILE A 576 8.15 -19.89 2.70
N TRP A 577 9.04 -20.61 3.39
CA TRP A 577 9.91 -21.62 2.76
C TRP A 577 9.22 -22.95 2.43
N ASP A 578 7.95 -23.12 2.79
CA ASP A 578 7.18 -24.36 2.65
C ASP A 578 6.04 -24.23 1.64
N ASP A 579 5.21 -25.26 1.56
CA ASP A 579 4.00 -25.31 0.76
C ASP A 579 2.81 -24.89 1.64
N LYS A 580 2.09 -23.83 1.22
CA LYS A 580 0.90 -23.31 1.90
C LYS A 580 -0.28 -24.30 1.86
N LYS A 581 -0.22 -25.34 1.03
CA LYS A 581 -1.26 -26.38 0.83
C LYS A 581 -2.60 -25.83 0.37
N ASN A 582 -2.59 -24.73 -0.37
CA ASN A 582 -3.76 -24.10 -0.98
C ASN A 582 -3.54 -23.89 -2.49
N SER A 583 -4.34 -23.02 -3.10
CA SER A 583 -4.24 -22.67 -4.53
C SER A 583 -3.24 -21.55 -4.85
N GLU A 584 -2.69 -20.89 -3.82
CA GLU A 584 -1.68 -19.86 -4.00
C GLU A 584 -0.39 -20.49 -4.51
N SER A 585 0.47 -19.68 -5.12
CA SER A 585 1.72 -20.17 -5.74
C SER A 585 2.93 -19.31 -5.42
N ASP A 586 2.77 -18.48 -4.40
CA ASP A 586 3.73 -17.53 -3.89
C ASP A 586 4.44 -18.09 -2.64
N ASP A 587 4.88 -19.34 -2.74
CA ASP A 587 5.57 -20.04 -1.69
C ASP A 587 6.75 -20.85 -2.24
N TRP A 588 7.71 -21.20 -1.40
CA TRP A 588 8.81 -22.07 -1.84
C TRP A 588 8.37 -23.52 -2.11
N GLY A 589 7.17 -23.91 -1.68
CA GLY A 589 6.48 -25.14 -2.10
C GLY A 589 6.38 -25.27 -3.62
N THR A 590 6.01 -24.18 -4.27
CA THR A 590 5.92 -24.03 -5.73
C THR A 590 7.29 -24.14 -6.41
N TYR A 591 8.36 -23.72 -5.71
CA TYR A 591 9.74 -23.73 -6.21
C TYR A 591 10.61 -24.78 -5.51
N MET A 592 10.02 -25.92 -5.12
CA MET A 592 10.71 -26.98 -4.39
C MET A 592 11.98 -27.48 -5.09
N HIS A 593 12.04 -27.42 -6.43
CA HIS A 593 13.25 -27.74 -7.20
C HIS A 593 14.43 -26.82 -6.87
N GLU A 594 14.21 -25.52 -6.66
CA GLU A 594 15.26 -24.59 -6.23
C GLU A 594 15.61 -24.77 -4.75
N ARG A 595 14.62 -24.99 -3.88
CA ARG A 595 14.86 -25.27 -2.45
C ARG A 595 15.74 -26.51 -2.26
N GLN A 596 15.40 -27.61 -2.92
CA GLN A 596 16.15 -28.86 -2.83
C GLN A 596 17.54 -28.72 -3.45
N ALA A 597 17.67 -28.04 -4.59
CA ALA A 597 18.98 -27.81 -5.20
C ALA A 597 19.87 -26.93 -4.31
N MET A 598 19.31 -25.91 -3.65
CA MET A 598 20.01 -25.10 -2.66
C MET A 598 20.51 -25.96 -1.49
N GLN A 599 19.64 -26.79 -0.89
CA GLN A 599 20.04 -27.68 0.21
C GLN A 599 21.15 -28.65 -0.20
N SER A 600 21.02 -29.29 -1.37
CA SER A 600 22.07 -30.16 -1.91
C SER A 600 23.38 -29.41 -2.14
N TRP A 601 23.32 -28.15 -2.59
CA TRP A 601 24.50 -27.32 -2.77
C TRP A 601 25.15 -26.96 -1.43
N LEU A 602 24.37 -26.65 -0.38
CA LEU A 602 24.89 -26.41 0.96
C LEU A 602 25.68 -27.62 1.48
N GLY A 603 25.11 -28.83 1.37
CA GLY A 603 25.79 -30.06 1.78
C GLY A 603 27.06 -30.33 0.98
N LYS A 604 26.99 -30.22 -0.36
CA LYS A 604 28.14 -30.45 -1.25
C LYS A 604 29.32 -29.51 -0.96
N ASN A 605 29.05 -28.25 -0.61
CA ASN A 605 30.08 -27.24 -0.34
C ASN A 605 30.39 -27.09 1.15
N GLN A 606 29.86 -27.99 1.98
CA GLN A 606 30.07 -28.04 3.41
C GLN A 606 29.74 -26.70 4.12
N ILE A 607 28.64 -26.05 3.71
CA ILE A 607 28.20 -24.79 4.30
C ILE A 607 27.43 -25.07 5.58
N GLU A 608 28.05 -24.75 6.71
CA GLU A 608 27.51 -24.96 8.04
C GLU A 608 26.88 -23.71 8.68
N GLY A 609 26.07 -23.93 9.72
CA GLY A 609 25.48 -22.86 10.52
C GLY A 609 24.26 -22.18 9.89
N VAL A 610 23.63 -22.80 8.88
CA VAL A 610 22.52 -22.20 8.14
C VAL A 610 21.18 -22.43 8.84
N ILE A 611 20.40 -21.35 8.97
CA ILE A 611 18.97 -21.38 9.34
C ILE A 611 18.14 -20.57 8.34
N LEU A 612 16.84 -20.84 8.28
CA LEU A 612 15.88 -20.16 7.42
C LEU A 612 14.93 -19.29 8.24
N ILE A 613 14.61 -18.09 7.75
CA ILE A 613 13.57 -17.23 8.33
C ILE A 613 12.61 -16.77 7.24
N GLY A 614 11.30 -16.81 7.51
CA GLY A 614 10.23 -16.40 6.59
C GLY A 614 9.05 -15.72 7.30
N GLY A 615 8.08 -15.25 6.52
CA GLY A 615 6.89 -14.52 6.97
C GLY A 615 5.60 -14.95 6.23
N ASP A 616 4.85 -13.97 5.74
CA ASP A 616 3.69 -14.08 4.83
C ASP A 616 2.42 -14.75 5.41
N ILE A 617 2.49 -15.98 5.91
CA ILE A 617 1.28 -16.77 6.21
C ILE A 617 0.45 -16.37 7.46
N HIS A 618 0.75 -15.24 8.10
CA HIS A 618 0.14 -14.75 9.34
C HIS A 618 -0.01 -15.80 10.47
N VAL A 619 0.99 -16.67 10.62
CA VAL A 619 1.09 -17.67 11.69
C VAL A 619 2.56 -17.83 12.09
N SER A 620 2.83 -17.77 13.40
CA SER A 620 4.18 -18.01 13.93
C SER A 620 4.47 -19.50 14.01
N ARG A 621 5.60 -19.97 13.46
CA ARG A 621 5.94 -21.40 13.42
C ARG A 621 7.43 -21.68 13.58
N LEU A 622 7.73 -22.84 14.15
CA LEU A 622 9.07 -23.43 14.23
C LEU A 622 9.06 -24.80 13.56
N LEU A 623 9.92 -24.98 12.57
CA LEU A 623 10.10 -26.25 11.86
C LEU A 623 11.56 -26.73 11.92
N LYS A 624 11.75 -28.05 11.90
CA LYS A 624 13.06 -28.71 11.84
C LYS A 624 13.06 -29.80 10.77
N TYR A 625 13.66 -29.51 9.62
CA TYR A 625 13.73 -30.44 8.49
C TYR A 625 14.75 -31.54 8.72
N ASP A 626 14.39 -32.78 8.39
CA ASP A 626 15.34 -33.91 8.34
C ASP A 626 16.16 -33.85 7.05
N THR A 627 17.14 -32.94 7.04
CA THR A 627 18.06 -32.72 5.91
C THR A 627 19.42 -33.37 6.14
N VAL A 628 19.58 -34.22 7.17
CA VAL A 628 20.90 -34.77 7.55
C VAL A 628 21.56 -35.50 6.38
N LYS A 629 20.80 -36.28 5.60
CA LYS A 629 21.32 -37.00 4.42
C LYS A 629 21.73 -36.08 3.27
N GLN A 630 21.12 -34.90 3.15
CA GLN A 630 21.29 -33.99 2.02
C GLN A 630 22.31 -32.87 2.31
N VAL A 631 22.32 -32.38 3.54
CA VAL A 631 23.08 -31.21 4.00
C VAL A 631 24.18 -31.60 4.99
N GLY A 632 24.02 -32.71 5.73
CA GLY A 632 24.90 -33.14 6.82
C GLY A 632 24.39 -32.79 8.22
N TYR A 633 23.32 -32.00 8.32
CA TYR A 633 22.66 -31.58 9.55
C TYR A 633 21.18 -31.21 9.30
N PRO A 634 20.32 -31.13 10.33
CA PRO A 634 18.95 -30.64 10.18
C PRO A 634 18.90 -29.12 9.98
N ILE A 635 18.12 -28.64 9.02
CA ILE A 635 17.87 -27.21 8.83
C ILE A 635 16.62 -26.80 9.63
N TYR A 636 16.75 -25.72 10.40
CA TYR A 636 15.64 -25.10 11.11
C TYR A 636 15.05 -23.95 10.29
N GLN A 637 13.73 -23.79 10.37
CA GLN A 637 13.02 -22.63 9.85
C GLN A 637 12.18 -21.97 10.92
N PHE A 638 12.28 -20.65 10.96
CA PHE A 638 11.49 -19.78 11.83
C PHE A 638 10.54 -18.93 10.98
N ILE A 639 9.24 -19.02 11.24
CA ILE A 639 8.24 -18.18 10.58
C ILE A 639 7.74 -17.14 11.59
N THR A 640 7.74 -15.86 11.21
CA THR A 640 7.37 -14.74 12.10
C THR A 640 6.40 -13.76 11.42
N SER A 641 5.14 -14.16 11.33
CA SER A 641 4.02 -13.36 10.87
C SER A 641 2.79 -13.63 11.78
N PRO A 642 1.92 -12.64 12.07
CA PRO A 642 1.96 -11.24 11.65
C PRO A 642 2.45 -10.29 12.77
N MET A 643 3.03 -9.14 12.38
CA MET A 643 3.28 -8.01 13.27
C MET A 643 2.02 -7.15 13.52
N HIS A 644 0.91 -7.41 12.81
CA HIS A 644 -0.40 -6.78 13.04
C HIS A 644 -1.43 -7.75 13.69
N SER A 645 -2.70 -7.33 13.75
CA SER A 645 -3.79 -8.03 14.46
C SER A 645 -4.38 -9.26 13.79
N SER A 646 -4.10 -9.50 12.50
CA SER A 646 -4.90 -10.40 11.67
C SER A 646 -4.11 -11.67 11.41
N VAL A 647 -4.59 -12.77 11.99
CA VAL A 647 -4.04 -14.13 11.80
C VAL A 647 -4.81 -14.87 10.71
N ILE A 648 -4.18 -15.84 10.04
CA ILE A 648 -4.84 -16.67 9.02
C ILE A 648 -4.78 -18.15 9.45
N PRO A 649 -5.73 -18.62 10.29
CA PRO A 649 -5.73 -19.99 10.80
C PRO A 649 -5.73 -21.07 9.71
N SER A 650 -6.32 -20.80 8.54
CA SER A 650 -6.32 -21.73 7.40
C SER A 650 -4.94 -22.02 6.84
N LEU A 651 -3.95 -21.14 7.06
CA LEU A 651 -2.55 -21.33 6.67
C LEU A 651 -1.70 -21.99 7.75
N ASN A 652 -2.27 -22.29 8.93
CA ASN A 652 -1.62 -23.09 9.98
C ASN A 652 -1.68 -24.60 9.64
N VAL A 653 -1.19 -24.96 8.45
CA VAL A 653 -1.35 -26.31 7.90
C VAL A 653 -0.41 -27.32 8.57
N PRO A 654 -0.85 -28.57 8.81
CA PRO A 654 0.02 -29.61 9.35
C PRO A 654 1.27 -29.83 8.49
N HIS A 655 2.42 -30.00 9.13
CA HIS A 655 3.67 -30.29 8.44
C HIS A 655 4.50 -31.29 9.24
N PRO A 656 5.12 -32.32 8.62
CA PRO A 656 5.87 -33.36 9.35
C PRO A 656 7.08 -32.84 10.13
N ALA A 657 7.65 -31.71 9.69
CA ALA A 657 8.76 -31.03 10.37
C ALA A 657 8.31 -30.01 11.44
N LEU A 658 7.01 -29.80 11.65
CA LEU A 658 6.50 -28.78 12.57
C LEU A 658 6.78 -29.18 14.03
N LEU A 659 7.44 -28.30 14.77
CA LEU A 659 7.68 -28.47 16.20
C LEU A 659 6.73 -27.63 17.05
N LYS A 660 6.49 -26.37 16.65
CA LYS A 660 5.60 -25.43 17.36
C LYS A 660 4.88 -24.52 16.36
N SER A 661 3.65 -24.14 16.66
CA SER A 661 2.93 -23.08 15.94
C SER A 661 2.04 -22.27 16.89
N ALA A 662 1.71 -21.05 16.50
CA ALA A 662 0.77 -20.19 17.21
C ALA A 662 0.09 -19.20 16.25
N GLU A 663 -1.22 -19.08 16.40
CA GLU A 663 -2.08 -18.07 15.78
C GLU A 663 -2.19 -16.85 16.71
N GLU A 664 -1.05 -16.29 17.09
CA GLU A 664 -0.98 -15.11 17.97
C GLU A 664 -0.70 -13.86 17.12
N PRO A 665 -1.50 -12.79 17.26
CA PRO A 665 -1.26 -11.53 16.58
C PRO A 665 -0.12 -10.72 17.21
N TYR A 666 0.41 -9.74 16.47
CA TYR A 666 1.43 -8.80 16.94
C TYR A 666 2.71 -9.47 17.46
N VAL A 667 3.21 -10.47 16.74
CA VAL A 667 4.39 -11.25 17.12
C VAL A 667 5.61 -10.85 16.29
N PHE A 668 6.77 -10.78 16.94
CA PHE A 668 8.06 -10.75 16.29
C PHE A 668 8.96 -11.85 16.86
N LEU A 669 9.96 -12.26 16.08
CA LEU A 669 10.98 -13.21 16.47
C LEU A 669 12.22 -12.47 16.99
N LYS A 670 12.64 -12.75 18.22
CA LYS A 670 13.92 -12.33 18.79
C LYS A 670 14.95 -13.47 18.67
N LEU A 671 16.09 -13.18 18.07
CA LEU A 671 17.21 -14.09 17.91
C LEU A 671 18.40 -13.62 18.74
N ASN A 672 18.73 -14.34 19.82
CA ASN A 672 19.90 -14.08 20.64
C ASN A 672 20.99 -15.09 20.30
N VAL A 673 22.13 -14.60 19.81
CA VAL A 673 23.30 -15.42 19.49
C VAL A 673 24.41 -15.12 20.49
N ASP A 674 24.99 -16.16 21.08
CA ASP A 674 26.12 -16.08 22.00
C ASP A 674 27.24 -17.00 21.51
N THR A 675 28.31 -16.40 20.97
CA THR A 675 29.52 -17.15 20.56
C THR A 675 30.66 -17.03 21.58
N THR A 676 30.40 -16.42 22.75
CA THR A 676 31.36 -16.39 23.87
C THR A 676 31.46 -17.74 24.59
N VAL A 677 30.52 -18.64 24.30
CA VAL A 677 30.48 -20.03 24.77
C VAL A 677 30.81 -21.00 23.65
N SER A 678 31.22 -22.23 24.00
CA SER A 678 31.56 -23.30 23.05
C SER A 678 30.82 -24.59 23.40
N PRO A 679 30.01 -25.16 22.48
CA PRO A 679 29.64 -24.58 21.18
C PRO A 679 28.85 -23.27 21.34
N GLY A 680 28.94 -22.38 20.34
CA GLY A 680 28.12 -21.16 20.31
C GLY A 680 26.63 -21.49 20.32
N ILE A 681 25.81 -20.60 20.88
CA ILE A 681 24.38 -20.83 21.10
C ILE A 681 23.56 -19.80 20.31
N LEU A 682 22.44 -20.26 19.74
CA LEU A 682 21.41 -19.44 19.14
C LEU A 682 20.07 -19.74 19.82
N LYS A 683 19.47 -18.72 20.43
CA LYS A 683 18.14 -18.81 21.04
C LYS A 683 17.15 -17.97 20.25
N ALA A 684 16.10 -18.61 19.74
CA ALA A 684 14.99 -17.98 19.04
C ALA A 684 13.78 -17.89 19.98
N SER A 685 13.12 -16.74 20.06
CA SER A 685 11.96 -16.51 20.94
C SER A 685 10.91 -15.66 20.22
N TRP A 686 9.68 -16.15 20.14
CA TRP A 686 8.55 -15.42 19.58
C TRP A 686 7.87 -14.65 20.70
N ILE A 687 7.81 -13.33 20.57
CA ILE A 687 7.35 -12.41 21.60
C ILE A 687 6.26 -11.53 20.99
N ASN A 688 5.12 -11.40 21.66
CA ASN A 688 4.08 -10.48 21.20
C ASN A 688 4.32 -9.04 21.69
N ARG A 689 3.54 -8.07 21.20
CA ARG A 689 3.65 -6.65 21.61
C ARG A 689 3.55 -6.40 23.12
N ASP A 690 2.86 -7.28 23.84
CA ASP A 690 2.67 -7.16 25.30
C ASP A 690 3.85 -7.76 26.10
N GLY A 691 4.84 -8.33 25.42
CA GLY A 691 6.00 -8.99 26.04
C GLY A 691 5.75 -10.43 26.44
N LYS A 692 4.63 -11.03 25.99
CA LYS A 692 4.33 -12.44 26.23
C LYS A 692 5.21 -13.30 25.33
N LEU A 693 5.97 -14.20 25.95
CA LEU A 693 6.66 -15.28 25.24
C LEU A 693 5.64 -16.30 24.73
N ILE A 694 5.60 -16.51 23.42
CA ILE A 694 4.69 -17.45 22.76
C ILE A 694 5.31 -18.84 22.74
N PHE A 695 6.53 -18.93 22.21
CA PHE A 695 7.40 -20.09 22.38
C PHE A 695 8.85 -19.72 22.03
N ASP A 696 9.79 -20.60 22.40
CA ASP A 696 11.20 -20.47 22.08
C ASP A 696 11.84 -21.80 21.66
N THR A 697 13.07 -21.71 21.16
CA THR A 697 13.98 -22.83 20.97
C THR A 697 15.43 -22.37 21.15
N GLU A 698 16.30 -23.29 21.54
CA GLU A 698 17.74 -23.08 21.64
C GLU A 698 18.45 -24.12 20.77
N ILE A 699 19.38 -23.66 19.95
CA ILE A 699 20.16 -24.46 19.03
C ILE A 699 21.64 -24.23 19.36
N ASN A 700 22.37 -25.31 19.61
CA ASN A 700 23.82 -25.21 19.73
C ASN A 700 24.47 -25.30 18.34
N ARG A 701 25.62 -24.64 18.15
CA ARG A 701 26.29 -24.57 16.85
C ARG A 701 26.64 -25.95 16.28
N ASN A 702 26.90 -26.96 17.10
CA ASN A 702 27.23 -28.31 16.63
C ASN A 702 26.03 -29.00 15.97
N GLU A 703 24.79 -28.65 16.32
CA GLU A 703 23.59 -29.16 15.62
C GLU A 703 23.50 -28.70 14.17
N LEU A 704 24.21 -27.63 13.81
CA LEU A 704 24.28 -27.08 12.45
C LEU A 704 25.64 -27.36 11.79
N SER A 705 26.38 -28.35 12.30
CA SER A 705 27.62 -28.84 11.73
C SER A 705 27.41 -30.19 11.06
N ILE A 706 28.20 -30.43 10.02
CA ILE A 706 28.18 -31.69 9.27
C ILE A 706 28.69 -32.78 10.19
N SER A 707 27.85 -33.79 10.41
CA SER A 707 28.24 -34.96 11.19
C SER A 707 29.35 -35.71 10.44
N ASN A 708 30.52 -35.87 11.07
CA ASN A 708 31.62 -36.69 10.54
C ASN A 708 31.27 -38.18 10.49
#